data_AF-A0A7M3MAZ7-F1
#
_entry.id   AF-A0A7M3MAZ7-F1
#
_cell.length_a   1.000
_cell.length_b   1.000
_cell.length_c   1.000
_cell.angle_alpha   90.00
_cell.angle_beta   90.00
_cell.angle_gamma   90.00
#
_symmetry.space_group_name_H-M   'P 1'
#
loop_
_entity.id
_entity.type
_entity.pdbx_description
1 polymer ?
#
loop_
_entity_poly.entity_id
_entity_poly.type
_entity_poly.pdbx_seq_one_letter_code
_entity_poly.pdbx_strand_id
1 'polypeptide(L)'
;MNRPLLVTSFITACALALVLGAFLFLERDVVRSLEFIPGSKERALYPMEREEDSWRYTTPVRMVLPDSWDDVQRLYVEVSVSEYYVPASGISIGLTNRSCRFESRQQYLSRDDTLEFLLVGNCAELNAGDEVRGVLSVDFSSSASISVVGFRSGKNDSGLLRIDDPHHNFSIHGRFDIRSGPQKARLVDQLAAIWDLPAVRYLLPGVIVFDALLLCLGGFVLSLPRFRWKRVVACGAFALALASTYSIFVPPFQAPDEPDHFLSFSRIAQLPELEIGARELAKVGHFERIHFHSWQRFLPEDFGRPYPEPWALSSDYPNYHVRDSVMEHRSALTVSFWKAIGPAFKSMSASSALLSLRLINSLFWMLACVICMIILEKIAPPYRQIFPLYLFVIPTLSFFAVHVSNYSHFTQALTVVTGLGLAIFLRGRKCDWCGLLLGLASSLLLLTATTGATLLAWTLTMVVARVVLSLSDRQVTFRSAALYWFGLALGLAPLLLFAHSEEFELLGKAFGKFASMVGLPQALSDTLTKAPALCVLSAVAAFIGTLVEYGASRLSPLARRIADTTALVSLRIIMIFFALFLLLSAFQDFSQVPKELSIIGAYEYMRLAIAGLFSVFTFREPDIMLSLTFWSGFGWHDAFFPGWLVRLLAGTTGIGILLAMIRVYRDPDRSIRLLCHIAGAFLVAVSIIVLISSGISGGHPNVHGRYLISFYLLMLSVSIAALTPFMEGSKANQLQADASAPLRLQTSLETLVAWGCLVAMCFCPFLLREKHVSVGLGVYIFWPYAVIAVAIPLACAAALAILSRTPAGPDHVYRKLAPRSGFVVALMLVIFAVLGIIELLVGLPKAIAYNLGVYVVLVTVLATMRLVLLAEPAFTAPKRWLVPATLVILVTLHVGSLLFLMTRYFG
;
A
#
# COMPACT_ATOMS: atom_id res chain seq x y z
N MET A 1 -31.59 11.15 -23.01
CA MET A 1 -30.18 11.58 -23.11
C MET A 1 -29.40 11.05 -21.93
N ASN A 2 -28.32 10.30 -22.15
CA ASN A 2 -27.64 9.53 -21.11
C ASN A 2 -26.46 10.29 -20.47
N ARG A 3 -26.75 11.39 -19.77
CA ARG A 3 -25.72 12.17 -19.04
C ARG A 3 -24.83 11.35 -18.08
N PRO A 4 -25.31 10.34 -17.29
CA PRO A 4 -24.42 9.60 -16.39
C PRO A 4 -23.39 8.69 -17.09
N LEU A 5 -23.69 8.17 -18.30
CA LEU A 5 -22.71 7.40 -19.07
C LEU A 5 -21.52 8.26 -19.49
N LEU A 6 -21.79 9.50 -19.91
CA LEU A 6 -20.77 10.43 -20.40
C LEU A 6 -19.84 10.86 -19.26
N VAL A 7 -20.40 11.16 -18.08
CA VAL A 7 -19.62 11.44 -16.85
C VAL A 7 -18.80 10.21 -16.41
N THR A 8 -19.38 9.01 -16.41
CA THR A 8 -18.63 7.79 -16.02
C THR A 8 -17.49 7.48 -17.00
N SER A 9 -17.71 7.71 -18.30
CA SER A 9 -16.69 7.51 -19.35
C SER A 9 -15.58 8.55 -19.24
N PHE A 10 -15.93 9.82 -18.99
CA PHE A 10 -14.98 10.90 -18.72
C PHE A 10 -14.14 10.61 -17.47
N ILE A 11 -14.76 10.23 -16.35
CA ILE A 11 -14.04 9.83 -15.12
C ILE A 11 -13.10 8.65 -15.38
N THR A 12 -13.51 7.66 -16.19
CA THR A 12 -12.63 6.51 -16.52
C THR A 12 -11.44 6.94 -17.39
N ALA A 13 -11.67 7.78 -18.40
CA ALA A 13 -10.62 8.32 -19.26
C ALA A 13 -9.67 9.25 -18.51
N CYS A 14 -10.20 10.11 -17.63
CA CYS A 14 -9.41 10.92 -16.72
C CYS A 14 -8.60 10.05 -15.76
N ALA A 15 -9.19 9.06 -15.07
CA ALA A 15 -8.45 8.18 -14.17
C ALA A 15 -7.28 7.48 -14.89
N LEU A 16 -7.50 7.02 -16.13
CA LEU A 16 -6.45 6.42 -16.95
C LEU A 16 -5.36 7.42 -17.38
N ALA A 17 -5.75 8.62 -17.83
CA ALA A 17 -4.82 9.70 -18.18
C ALA A 17 -4.05 10.25 -16.96
N LEU A 18 -4.66 10.23 -15.77
CA LEU A 18 -4.07 10.68 -14.52
C LEU A 18 -3.10 9.63 -13.95
N VAL A 19 -3.40 8.32 -14.09
CA VAL A 19 -2.44 7.24 -13.78
C VAL A 19 -1.26 7.22 -14.77
N LEU A 20 -1.48 7.58 -16.04
CA LEU A 20 -0.40 7.75 -17.02
C LEU A 20 0.45 9.01 -16.76
N GLY A 21 -0.19 10.15 -16.50
CA GLY A 21 0.49 11.40 -16.11
C GLY A 21 1.27 11.24 -14.81
N ALA A 22 0.70 10.54 -13.82
CA ALA A 22 1.35 10.20 -12.56
C ALA A 22 2.74 9.58 -12.76
N PHE A 23 2.83 8.59 -13.66
CA PHE A 23 4.08 7.89 -13.97
C PHE A 23 5.10 8.79 -14.67
N LEU A 24 4.65 9.72 -15.53
CA LEU A 24 5.50 10.67 -16.25
C LEU A 24 6.12 11.76 -15.35
N PHE A 25 5.48 12.09 -14.22
CA PHE A 25 6.03 13.03 -13.24
C PHE A 25 6.78 12.35 -12.08
N LEU A 26 6.41 11.10 -11.72
CA LEU A 26 7.14 10.27 -10.75
C LEU A 26 8.65 10.18 -11.07
N GLU A 27 9.01 9.99 -12.34
CA GLU A 27 10.41 9.82 -12.77
C GLU A 27 11.24 11.14 -12.72
N ARG A 28 10.62 12.29 -12.45
CA ARG A 28 11.30 13.60 -12.32
C ARG A 28 11.27 14.19 -10.91
N ASP A 29 10.14 14.11 -10.22
CA ASP A 29 9.95 14.81 -8.93
C ASP A 29 10.28 13.94 -7.69
N VAL A 30 10.37 12.61 -7.83
CA VAL A 30 10.83 11.72 -6.72
C VAL A 30 12.28 12.01 -6.31
N VAL A 31 13.07 12.66 -7.17
CA VAL A 31 14.44 13.12 -6.89
C VAL A 31 14.44 14.43 -6.06
N ARG A 32 13.28 15.04 -5.78
CA ARG A 32 13.18 16.43 -5.26
C ARG A 32 12.31 16.63 -4.01
N SER A 33 11.78 15.58 -3.37
CA SER A 33 10.93 15.77 -2.18
C SER A 33 10.92 14.58 -1.22
N LEU A 34 11.49 14.73 0.00
CA LEU A 34 11.08 14.09 1.28
C LEU A 34 12.08 14.36 2.45
N GLU A 35 11.97 15.52 3.13
CA GLU A 35 12.75 15.88 4.34
C GLU A 35 11.84 16.47 5.46
N PHE A 36 11.58 15.74 6.57
CA PHE A 36 10.76 16.16 7.74
C PHE A 36 10.76 15.06 8.86
N ILE A 37 11.16 15.21 10.14
CA ILE A 37 11.43 16.41 10.96
C ILE A 37 12.76 16.31 11.79
N PRO A 38 12.93 15.95 13.11
CA PRO A 38 14.15 16.32 13.88
C PRO A 38 14.87 15.20 14.68
N GLY A 39 15.90 15.57 15.44
CA GLY A 39 16.50 14.84 16.59
C GLY A 39 17.31 15.80 17.49
N SER A 40 17.52 15.50 18.77
CA SER A 40 18.14 16.46 19.71
C SER A 40 19.66 16.57 19.57
N LYS A 41 20.11 17.69 19.00
CA LYS A 41 21.53 18.04 18.77
C LYS A 41 21.89 19.35 19.51
N GLU A 42 23.03 19.40 20.21
CA GLU A 42 23.61 20.69 20.62
C GLU A 42 24.20 21.42 19.40
N ARG A 43 24.12 22.75 19.39
CA ARG A 43 24.47 23.58 18.23
C ARG A 43 25.26 24.82 18.65
N ALA A 44 26.52 24.92 18.23
CA ALA A 44 27.28 26.18 18.28
C ALA A 44 26.82 27.08 17.12
N LEU A 45 26.39 28.32 17.39
CA LEU A 45 25.89 29.26 16.39
C LEU A 45 27.01 30.17 15.89
N TYR A 46 27.31 30.14 14.59
CA TYR A 46 28.27 31.04 13.97
C TYR A 46 27.57 32.13 13.17
N PRO A 47 27.89 33.42 13.37
CA PRO A 47 27.42 34.49 12.49
C PRO A 47 28.07 34.34 11.11
N MET A 48 27.36 34.74 10.06
CA MET A 48 27.89 34.75 8.69
C MET A 48 28.44 36.12 8.31
N GLU A 49 29.46 36.12 7.46
CA GLU A 49 30.00 37.33 6.85
C GLU A 49 29.23 37.64 5.55
N ARG A 50 29.09 38.93 5.22
CA ARG A 50 28.34 39.38 4.05
C ARG A 50 29.32 39.83 2.96
N GLU A 51 29.20 39.22 1.78
CA GLU A 51 30.13 39.42 0.66
C GLU A 51 29.33 39.78 -0.59
N GLU A 52 29.30 41.09 -0.88
CA GLU A 52 28.52 41.76 -1.95
C GLU A 52 27.04 41.30 -2.01
N ASP A 53 26.72 40.37 -2.91
CA ASP A 53 25.38 39.82 -3.17
C ASP A 53 25.10 38.47 -2.45
N SER A 54 25.99 38.01 -1.57
CA SER A 54 25.90 36.70 -0.91
C SER A 54 26.25 36.74 0.59
N TRP A 55 25.93 35.65 1.29
CA TRP A 55 26.37 35.42 2.67
C TRP A 55 27.29 34.20 2.70
N ARG A 56 28.48 34.36 3.27
CA ARG A 56 29.51 33.32 3.31
C ARG A 56 29.77 32.90 4.75
N TYR A 57 29.79 31.60 4.97
CA TYR A 57 30.36 30.98 6.16
C TYR A 57 31.66 30.29 5.79
N THR A 58 32.71 30.51 6.58
CA THR A 58 33.94 29.73 6.50
C THR A 58 34.37 29.27 7.88
N THR A 59 34.88 28.05 7.99
CA THR A 59 35.49 27.54 9.23
C THR A 59 36.70 26.63 8.94
N PRO A 60 37.80 26.74 9.69
CA PRO A 60 38.98 25.89 9.48
C PRO A 60 38.70 24.44 9.89
N VAL A 61 39.03 23.49 9.02
CA VAL A 61 38.84 22.07 9.25
C VAL A 61 40.17 21.30 9.21
N ARG A 62 40.22 20.21 9.98
CA ARG A 62 41.36 19.32 10.15
C ARG A 62 40.87 17.88 9.99
N MET A 63 41.48 17.13 9.08
CA MET A 63 41.07 15.76 8.77
C MET A 63 42.27 14.83 8.87
N VAL A 64 42.07 13.66 9.48
CA VAL A 64 43.04 12.55 9.40
C VAL A 64 42.55 11.62 8.30
N LEU A 65 43.36 11.42 7.27
CA LEU A 65 42.99 10.59 6.13
C LEU A 65 43.03 9.10 6.54
N PRO A 66 42.02 8.28 6.14
CA PRO A 66 41.95 6.88 6.55
C PRO A 66 43.05 6.02 5.89
N ASP A 67 43.32 4.86 6.47
CA ASP A 67 44.28 3.85 5.97
C ASP A 67 44.00 3.35 4.53
N SER A 68 42.84 3.70 3.98
CA SER A 68 42.33 3.34 2.66
C SER A 68 41.89 4.58 1.86
N TRP A 69 42.68 5.66 1.97
CA TRP A 69 42.44 6.95 1.30
C TRP A 69 42.17 6.83 -0.21
N ASP A 70 42.87 5.95 -0.93
CA ASP A 70 42.70 5.76 -2.39
C ASP A 70 41.29 5.26 -2.79
N ASP A 71 40.57 4.62 -1.87
CA ASP A 71 39.20 4.14 -2.06
C ASP A 71 38.12 5.17 -1.62
N VAL A 72 38.52 6.31 -1.06
CA VAL A 72 37.58 7.36 -0.56
C VAL A 72 36.95 8.11 -1.72
N GLN A 73 35.61 8.15 -1.76
CA GLN A 73 34.88 8.94 -2.77
C GLN A 73 33.98 10.03 -2.20
N ARG A 74 33.56 9.89 -0.93
CA ARG A 74 32.75 10.89 -0.24
C ARG A 74 33.25 11.16 1.17
N LEU A 75 32.89 12.34 1.64
CA LEU A 75 32.94 12.77 3.02
C LEU A 75 31.53 13.20 3.43
N TYR A 76 31.12 12.88 4.65
CA TYR A 76 29.86 13.34 5.24
C TYR A 76 30.14 14.20 6.47
N VAL A 77 29.47 15.35 6.62
CA VAL A 77 29.61 16.28 7.76
C VAL A 77 28.23 16.78 8.20
N GLU A 78 27.91 16.70 9.49
CA GLU A 78 26.62 17.18 10.00
C GLU A 78 26.60 18.68 10.29
N VAL A 79 25.59 19.37 9.76
CA VAL A 79 25.36 20.82 9.90
C VAL A 79 23.92 21.10 10.32
N SER A 80 23.62 22.36 10.62
CA SER A 80 22.29 22.84 10.91
C SER A 80 22.20 24.34 10.66
N VAL A 81 21.04 24.86 10.29
CA VAL A 81 20.85 26.29 9.97
C VAL A 81 19.78 26.92 10.87
N SER A 82 19.79 28.25 10.97
CA SER A 82 18.82 29.02 11.77
C SER A 82 17.39 28.87 11.27
N GLU A 83 17.22 28.89 9.95
CA GLU A 83 15.94 28.79 9.26
C GLU A 83 15.64 27.33 8.89
N TYR A 84 14.42 27.04 8.40
CA TYR A 84 14.04 25.65 8.13
C TYR A 84 14.68 25.09 6.85
N TYR A 85 14.87 25.95 5.85
CA TYR A 85 15.64 25.71 4.63
C TYR A 85 16.39 27.01 4.27
N VAL A 86 17.66 26.93 3.92
CA VAL A 86 18.44 28.07 3.40
C VAL A 86 19.06 27.68 2.05
N PRO A 87 18.82 28.44 0.96
CA PRO A 87 19.44 28.16 -0.35
C PRO A 87 20.95 28.40 -0.33
N ALA A 88 21.70 27.39 -0.76
CA ALA A 88 23.16 27.42 -0.87
C ALA A 88 23.59 27.53 -2.33
N SER A 89 24.39 28.54 -2.65
CA SER A 89 24.96 28.78 -3.99
C SER A 89 26.24 27.98 -4.25
N GLY A 90 26.95 27.58 -3.19
CA GLY A 90 28.15 26.74 -3.28
C GLY A 90 28.55 26.17 -1.93
N ILE A 91 28.99 24.91 -1.91
CA ILE A 91 29.38 24.21 -0.67
C ILE A 91 30.65 23.41 -0.95
N SER A 92 31.73 23.68 -0.21
CA SER A 92 33.00 22.98 -0.45
C SER A 92 33.90 22.89 0.78
N ILE A 93 34.79 21.89 0.79
CA ILE A 93 35.97 21.85 1.67
C ILE A 93 37.21 21.95 0.79
N GLY A 94 37.93 23.06 0.83
CA GLY A 94 39.20 23.23 0.13
C GLY A 94 40.37 22.86 1.04
N LEU A 95 41.30 22.00 0.60
CA LEU A 95 42.52 21.73 1.37
C LEU A 95 43.54 22.85 1.18
N THR A 96 44.11 23.33 2.29
CA THR A 96 45.02 24.48 2.28
C THR A 96 46.30 24.16 1.50
N ASN A 97 46.66 25.03 0.56
CA ASN A 97 47.83 24.90 -0.32
C ASN A 97 47.86 23.65 -1.24
N ARG A 98 46.71 23.02 -1.54
CA ARG A 98 46.62 21.86 -2.44
C ARG A 98 45.52 22.04 -3.49
N SER A 99 45.61 21.29 -4.60
CA SER A 99 44.61 21.26 -5.69
C SER A 99 43.45 20.27 -5.47
N CYS A 100 43.35 19.72 -4.25
CA CYS A 100 42.33 18.79 -3.83
C CYS A 100 41.22 19.54 -3.07
N ARG A 101 39.98 19.40 -3.54
CA ARG A 101 38.77 19.98 -2.95
C ARG A 101 37.76 18.86 -2.72
N PHE A 102 36.79 19.11 -1.86
CA PHE A 102 35.52 18.41 -1.87
C PHE A 102 34.41 19.41 -2.19
N GLU A 103 33.41 19.01 -2.96
CA GLU A 103 32.26 19.84 -3.31
C GLU A 103 30.96 19.07 -3.03
N SER A 104 30.02 19.68 -2.33
CA SER A 104 28.67 19.14 -2.21
C SER A 104 27.79 19.63 -3.36
N ARG A 105 26.80 18.80 -3.75
CA ARG A 105 25.77 19.13 -4.74
C ARG A 105 24.44 19.58 -4.11
N GLN A 106 24.39 19.71 -2.79
CA GLN A 106 23.24 20.31 -2.10
C GLN A 106 23.11 21.79 -2.51
N GLN A 107 21.91 22.16 -2.98
CA GLN A 107 21.55 23.53 -3.38
C GLN A 107 20.75 24.27 -2.29
N TYR A 108 20.45 23.55 -1.20
CA TYR A 108 19.71 24.00 -0.03
C TYR A 108 20.28 23.23 1.16
N LEU A 109 20.30 23.87 2.32
CA LEU A 109 20.59 23.22 3.60
C LEU A 109 19.37 23.30 4.49
N SER A 110 18.95 22.16 5.01
CA SER A 110 17.87 22.05 5.98
C SER A 110 18.41 22.05 7.41
N ARG A 111 17.52 22.26 8.38
CA ARG A 111 17.89 22.28 9.79
C ARG A 111 18.21 20.87 10.29
N ASP A 112 19.47 20.66 10.66
CA ASP A 112 20.10 19.39 11.08
C ASP A 112 20.54 18.43 9.95
N ASP A 113 20.73 18.94 8.74
CA ASP A 113 21.20 18.27 7.50
C ASP A 113 22.61 17.62 7.60
N THR A 114 22.93 16.71 6.68
CA THR A 114 24.26 16.13 6.49
C THR A 114 24.81 16.49 5.11
N LEU A 115 25.91 17.23 5.06
CA LEU A 115 26.61 17.57 3.81
C LEU A 115 27.23 16.33 3.18
N GLU A 116 26.78 15.91 1.99
CA GLU A 116 27.48 14.92 1.15
C GLU A 116 28.51 15.63 0.27
N PHE A 117 29.78 15.52 0.65
CA PHE A 117 30.93 16.05 -0.07
C PHE A 117 31.48 15.01 -1.03
N LEU A 118 31.52 15.31 -2.33
CA LEU A 118 32.21 14.52 -3.35
C LEU A 118 33.65 15.01 -3.49
N LEU A 119 34.61 14.10 -3.68
CA LEU A 119 36.01 14.45 -3.96
C LEU A 119 36.13 15.07 -5.38
N VAL A 120 36.74 16.26 -5.50
CA VAL A 120 36.86 17.02 -6.76
C VAL A 120 38.23 17.71 -6.86
N GLY A 121 38.94 17.52 -7.97
CA GLY A 121 40.27 18.07 -8.21
C GLY A 121 41.35 16.98 -8.21
N ASN A 122 42.63 17.38 -8.09
CA ASN A 122 43.73 16.42 -8.03
C ASN A 122 44.15 16.19 -6.57
N CYS A 123 44.01 14.95 -6.12
CA CYS A 123 44.26 14.53 -4.74
C CYS A 123 45.41 13.52 -4.60
N ALA A 124 46.17 13.25 -5.67
CA ALA A 124 47.21 12.23 -5.72
C ALA A 124 48.49 12.53 -4.91
N GLU A 125 48.55 13.66 -4.20
CA GLU A 125 49.67 14.07 -3.34
C GLU A 125 49.42 13.79 -1.84
N LEU A 126 48.32 13.11 -1.54
CA LEU A 126 47.81 12.86 -0.18
C LEU A 126 47.96 11.39 0.16
N ASN A 127 48.53 11.09 1.33
CA ASN A 127 48.72 9.72 1.78
C ASN A 127 47.69 9.33 2.84
N ALA A 128 47.38 8.05 2.91
CA ALA A 128 46.69 7.46 4.04
C ALA A 128 47.41 7.80 5.36
N GLY A 129 46.67 8.23 6.39
CA GLY A 129 47.20 8.66 7.68
C GLY A 129 47.65 10.13 7.76
N ASP A 130 47.71 10.90 6.66
CA ASP A 130 48.08 12.32 6.71
C ASP A 130 47.05 13.15 7.54
N GLU A 131 47.53 14.01 8.45
CA GLU A 131 46.70 15.07 9.05
C GLU A 131 46.73 16.31 8.14
N VAL A 132 45.62 16.60 7.46
CA VAL A 132 45.49 17.70 6.50
C VAL A 132 44.55 18.78 7.00
N ARG A 133 44.88 20.04 6.70
CA ARG A 133 44.07 21.21 7.01
C ARG A 133 43.37 21.74 5.77
N GLY A 134 42.20 22.32 5.96
CA GLY A 134 41.42 22.96 4.92
C GLY A 134 40.45 23.98 5.50
N VAL A 135 39.55 24.47 4.65
CA VAL A 135 38.46 25.38 5.02
C VAL A 135 37.16 24.80 4.48
N LEU A 136 36.19 24.61 5.37
CA LEU A 136 34.78 24.41 5.00
C LEU A 136 34.20 25.77 4.64
N SER A 137 33.78 25.95 3.39
CA SER A 137 33.09 27.14 2.87
C SER A 137 31.66 26.78 2.48
N VAL A 138 30.71 27.60 2.93
CA VAL A 138 29.28 27.50 2.57
C VAL A 138 28.79 28.88 2.16
N ASP A 139 28.40 29.01 0.90
CA ASP A 139 27.91 30.23 0.29
C ASP A 139 26.38 30.14 0.18
N PHE A 140 25.67 31.16 0.65
CA PHE A 140 24.20 31.23 0.71
C PHE A 140 23.67 32.44 -0.05
N SER A 141 22.49 32.29 -0.65
CA SER A 141 21.79 33.38 -1.35
C SER A 141 20.77 34.14 -0.47
N SER A 142 20.78 33.93 0.85
CA SER A 142 19.97 34.65 1.83
C SER A 142 20.64 34.70 3.20
N SER A 143 20.22 35.64 4.05
CA SER A 143 20.75 35.80 5.41
C SER A 143 20.25 34.68 6.33
N ALA A 144 21.17 33.96 6.95
CA ALA A 144 20.90 32.96 7.97
C ALA A 144 22.09 32.89 8.94
N SER A 145 22.07 31.92 9.87
CA SER A 145 23.29 31.40 10.49
C SER A 145 23.38 29.89 10.30
N ILE A 146 24.61 29.38 10.40
CA ILE A 146 24.92 27.96 10.36
C ILE A 146 25.58 27.53 11.67
N SER A 147 25.26 26.32 12.08
CA SER A 147 25.82 25.58 13.19
C SER A 147 26.39 24.28 12.65
N VAL A 148 27.51 23.83 13.18
CA VAL A 148 28.05 22.51 12.88
C VAL A 148 27.84 21.60 14.09
N VAL A 149 27.44 20.35 13.84
CA VAL A 149 26.93 19.44 14.88
C VAL A 149 28.07 18.57 15.43
N GLY A 150 28.18 18.49 16.76
CA GLY A 150 29.23 17.72 17.42
C GLY A 150 28.93 17.40 18.87
N PHE A 151 29.80 16.59 19.47
CA PHE A 151 29.74 16.22 20.88
C PHE A 151 30.82 16.93 21.70
N ARG A 152 30.58 16.99 23.02
CA ARG A 152 31.51 17.55 24.00
C ARG A 152 32.60 16.53 24.33
N SER A 153 33.71 16.63 23.61
CA SER A 153 34.89 15.75 23.60
C SER A 153 35.11 14.91 24.87
N GLY A 154 34.86 13.60 24.76
CA GLY A 154 35.43 12.58 25.63
C GLY A 154 36.87 12.28 25.20
N LYS A 155 37.74 11.88 26.15
CA LYS A 155 39.18 11.72 25.90
C LYS A 155 39.58 10.65 24.86
N ASN A 156 38.63 9.85 24.35
CA ASN A 156 38.89 8.75 23.43
C ASN A 156 38.10 8.85 22.09
N ASP A 157 37.40 9.96 21.80
CA ASP A 157 36.52 10.03 20.63
C ASP A 157 37.29 10.14 19.30
N SER A 158 37.25 9.05 18.52
CA SER A 158 37.97 8.84 17.25
C SER A 158 37.31 9.50 16.03
N GLY A 159 36.79 10.73 16.20
CA GLY A 159 36.28 11.54 15.09
C GLY A 159 37.38 11.88 14.07
N LEU A 160 37.27 11.32 12.85
CA LEU A 160 38.23 11.41 11.74
C LEU A 160 38.31 12.80 11.08
N LEU A 161 37.22 13.55 11.13
CA LEU A 161 37.16 14.98 10.78
C LEU A 161 36.94 15.78 12.06
N ARG A 162 37.63 16.91 12.19
CA ARG A 162 37.52 17.85 13.32
C ARG A 162 37.50 19.28 12.77
N ILE A 163 36.67 20.15 13.33
CA ILE A 163 36.69 21.58 13.01
C ILE A 163 37.49 22.28 14.11
N ASP A 164 38.39 23.18 13.71
CA ASP A 164 39.48 23.71 14.55
C ASP A 164 39.10 25.12 15.07
N ASP A 165 37.92 25.26 15.68
CA ASP A 165 37.41 26.53 16.21
C ASP A 165 38.15 26.94 17.51
N PRO A 166 38.86 28.09 17.54
CA PRO A 166 39.51 28.59 18.75
C PRO A 166 38.57 28.91 19.91
N HIS A 167 37.26 29.05 19.68
CA HIS A 167 36.30 29.55 20.66
C HIS A 167 35.46 28.46 21.35
N HIS A 168 35.26 27.29 20.73
CA HIS A 168 34.41 26.21 21.27
C HIS A 168 35.10 24.85 21.25
N ASN A 169 35.33 24.29 22.44
CA ASN A 169 36.10 23.05 22.64
C ASN A 169 35.24 21.78 22.41
N PHE A 170 34.78 21.57 21.17
CA PHE A 170 33.88 20.49 20.75
C PHE A 170 34.42 19.72 19.53
N SER A 171 34.05 18.45 19.40
CA SER A 171 34.40 17.61 18.25
C SER A 171 33.16 17.29 17.41
N ILE A 172 33.13 17.86 16.21
CA ILE A 172 32.15 17.59 15.15
C ILE A 172 32.43 16.23 14.52
N HIS A 173 31.38 15.48 14.17
CA HIS A 173 31.54 14.21 13.45
C HIS A 173 31.53 14.41 11.94
N GLY A 174 32.49 13.76 11.29
CA GLY A 174 32.43 13.45 9.87
C GLY A 174 32.94 12.03 9.58
N ARG A 175 32.47 11.43 8.49
CA ARG A 175 32.86 10.07 8.05
C ARG A 175 33.27 10.06 6.59
N PHE A 176 34.28 9.26 6.26
CA PHE A 176 34.65 8.95 4.88
C PHE A 176 33.90 7.71 4.38
N ASP A 177 33.53 7.70 3.09
CA ASP A 177 32.90 6.57 2.38
C ASP A 177 33.96 5.88 1.50
N ILE A 178 34.34 4.66 1.87
CA ILE A 178 35.51 3.92 1.38
C ILE A 178 35.04 2.73 0.51
N ARG A 179 35.24 2.82 -0.81
CA ARG A 179 34.64 1.87 -1.77
C ARG A 179 35.53 0.68 -2.13
N SER A 180 35.25 -0.45 -1.50
CA SER A 180 35.78 -1.76 -1.89
C SER A 180 34.67 -2.76 -2.24
N GLY A 181 33.83 -2.44 -3.23
CA GLY A 181 32.68 -3.26 -3.63
C GLY A 181 32.42 -3.35 -5.15
N PRO A 182 31.67 -4.37 -5.61
CA PRO A 182 31.41 -4.60 -7.03
C PRO A 182 30.41 -3.56 -7.58
N GLN A 183 30.93 -2.53 -8.26
CA GLN A 183 30.20 -1.30 -8.67
C GLN A 183 28.82 -1.48 -9.34
N LYS A 184 28.46 -2.65 -9.87
CA LYS A 184 27.10 -2.97 -10.40
C LYS A 184 26.74 -4.44 -10.13
N ALA A 185 25.82 -4.69 -9.19
CA ALA A 185 25.14 -5.98 -9.05
C ALA A 185 23.73 -5.95 -9.70
N ARG A 186 23.14 -7.14 -9.87
CA ARG A 186 21.77 -7.32 -10.35
C ARG A 186 20.78 -7.14 -9.19
N LEU A 187 19.58 -6.63 -9.46
CA LEU A 187 18.56 -6.46 -8.41
C LEU A 187 18.14 -7.81 -7.79
N VAL A 188 18.18 -8.89 -8.57
CA VAL A 188 17.99 -10.28 -8.08
C VAL A 188 19.09 -10.70 -7.09
N ASP A 189 20.33 -10.27 -7.27
CA ASP A 189 21.41 -10.56 -6.33
C ASP A 189 21.29 -9.70 -5.06
N GLN A 190 20.87 -8.43 -5.19
CA GLN A 190 20.57 -7.55 -4.05
C GLN A 190 19.42 -8.10 -3.21
N LEU A 191 18.32 -8.53 -3.84
CA LEU A 191 17.19 -9.16 -3.15
C LEU A 191 17.60 -10.49 -2.49
N ALA A 192 18.41 -11.32 -3.13
CA ALA A 192 18.89 -12.55 -2.49
C ALA A 192 19.88 -12.32 -1.34
N ALA A 193 20.66 -11.22 -1.38
CA ALA A 193 21.58 -10.84 -0.32
C ALA A 193 20.86 -10.21 0.89
N ILE A 194 19.94 -9.26 0.67
CA ILE A 194 19.18 -8.60 1.76
C ILE A 194 18.24 -9.57 2.49
N TRP A 195 17.84 -10.66 1.83
CA TRP A 195 17.08 -11.77 2.43
C TRP A 195 17.97 -12.83 3.10
N ASP A 196 19.29 -12.81 2.93
CA ASP A 196 20.19 -13.95 3.23
C ASP A 196 19.66 -15.31 2.71
N LEU A 197 19.17 -15.31 1.46
CA LEU A 197 18.59 -16.49 0.82
C LEU A 197 19.10 -16.62 -0.63
N PRO A 198 20.23 -17.31 -0.87
CA PRO A 198 20.76 -17.53 -2.21
C PRO A 198 19.76 -18.16 -3.18
N ALA A 199 18.80 -18.95 -2.67
CA ALA A 199 17.71 -19.54 -3.46
C ALA A 199 16.80 -18.49 -4.13
N VAL A 200 16.65 -17.29 -3.55
CA VAL A 200 15.86 -16.19 -4.14
C VAL A 200 16.38 -15.82 -5.54
N ARG A 201 17.68 -16.01 -5.82
CA ARG A 201 18.27 -15.75 -7.16
C ARG A 201 17.61 -16.55 -8.28
N TYR A 202 17.11 -17.75 -7.96
CA TYR A 202 16.49 -18.67 -8.91
C TYR A 202 14.96 -18.71 -8.76
N LEU A 203 14.45 -18.54 -7.54
CA LEU A 203 13.02 -18.52 -7.24
C LEU A 203 12.32 -17.25 -7.74
N LEU A 204 12.93 -16.07 -7.60
CA LEU A 204 12.27 -14.79 -7.92
C LEU A 204 11.82 -14.67 -9.39
N PRO A 205 12.64 -15.01 -10.41
CA PRO A 205 12.16 -15.07 -11.79
C PRO A 205 10.99 -16.06 -11.99
N GLY A 206 11.03 -17.21 -11.31
CA GLY A 206 9.96 -18.21 -11.36
C GLY A 206 8.64 -17.71 -10.75
N VAL A 207 8.71 -17.00 -9.62
CA VAL A 207 7.52 -16.40 -8.98
C VAL A 207 6.93 -15.30 -9.87
N ILE A 208 7.74 -14.45 -10.51
CA ILE A 208 7.23 -13.41 -11.42
C ILE A 208 6.55 -14.00 -12.65
N VAL A 209 7.09 -15.09 -13.21
CA VAL A 209 6.43 -15.82 -14.30
C VAL A 209 5.12 -16.46 -13.83
N PHE A 210 5.10 -17.05 -12.63
CA PHE A 210 3.89 -17.62 -12.02
C PHE A 210 2.81 -16.57 -11.74
N ASP A 211 3.17 -15.42 -11.17
CA ASP A 211 2.28 -14.31 -10.85
C ASP A 211 1.74 -13.67 -12.14
N ALA A 212 2.57 -13.52 -13.19
CA ALA A 212 2.13 -13.09 -14.51
C ALA A 212 1.15 -14.09 -15.16
N LEU A 213 1.39 -15.40 -15.01
CA LEU A 213 0.47 -16.46 -15.46
C LEU A 213 -0.85 -16.44 -14.67
N LEU A 214 -0.83 -16.16 -13.36
CA LEU A 214 -2.03 -15.98 -12.54
C LEU A 214 -2.84 -14.73 -12.94
N LEU A 215 -2.19 -13.60 -13.20
CA LEU A 215 -2.84 -12.40 -13.73
C LEU A 215 -3.46 -12.65 -15.11
N CYS A 216 -2.74 -13.35 -16.00
CA CYS A 216 -3.26 -13.79 -17.30
C CYS A 216 -4.45 -14.75 -17.14
N LEU A 217 -4.38 -15.71 -16.21
CA LEU A 217 -5.45 -16.67 -15.93
C LEU A 217 -6.70 -15.99 -15.37
N GLY A 218 -6.57 -15.06 -14.42
CA GLY A 218 -7.70 -14.31 -13.89
C GLY A 218 -8.35 -13.42 -14.95
N GLY A 219 -7.56 -12.75 -15.79
CA GLY A 219 -8.04 -11.98 -16.93
C GLY A 219 -8.77 -12.86 -17.97
N PHE A 220 -8.16 -14.00 -18.34
CA PHE A 220 -8.75 -15.02 -19.19
C PHE A 220 -10.12 -15.49 -18.65
N VAL A 221 -10.15 -15.90 -17.39
CA VAL A 221 -11.34 -16.44 -16.73
C VAL A 221 -12.46 -15.40 -16.63
N LEU A 222 -12.19 -14.13 -16.29
CA LEU A 222 -13.20 -13.06 -16.27
C LEU A 222 -13.90 -12.87 -17.63
N SER A 223 -13.18 -13.09 -18.73
CA SER A 223 -13.77 -12.96 -20.06
C SER A 223 -14.80 -14.06 -20.37
N LEU A 224 -14.61 -15.29 -19.88
CA LEU A 224 -15.43 -16.44 -20.24
C LEU A 224 -16.93 -16.14 -20.04
N PRO A 225 -17.76 -16.08 -21.10
CA PRO A 225 -19.12 -15.55 -20.99
C PRO A 225 -20.05 -16.47 -20.20
N ARG A 226 -19.78 -17.79 -20.23
CA ARG A 226 -20.62 -18.84 -19.63
C ARG A 226 -20.05 -19.47 -18.35
N PHE A 227 -18.83 -19.10 -17.91
CA PHE A 227 -18.25 -19.69 -16.70
C PHE A 227 -18.81 -19.04 -15.43
N ARG A 228 -19.58 -19.83 -14.66
CA ARG A 228 -20.35 -19.36 -13.48
C ARG A 228 -19.49 -18.66 -12.43
N TRP A 229 -18.35 -19.24 -12.08
CA TRP A 229 -17.52 -18.82 -10.95
C TRP A 229 -16.41 -17.84 -11.33
N LYS A 230 -16.52 -17.20 -12.50
CA LYS A 230 -15.39 -16.47 -13.10
C LYS A 230 -14.81 -15.35 -12.26
N ARG A 231 -15.66 -14.60 -11.55
CA ARG A 231 -15.19 -13.55 -10.64
C ARG A 231 -14.50 -14.14 -9.42
N VAL A 232 -14.99 -15.26 -8.87
CA VAL A 232 -14.37 -15.91 -7.70
C VAL A 232 -12.96 -16.42 -8.03
N VAL A 233 -12.81 -17.15 -9.13
CA VAL A 233 -11.50 -17.68 -9.57
C VAL A 233 -10.52 -16.56 -9.89
N ALA A 234 -10.95 -15.50 -10.59
CA ALA A 234 -10.09 -14.36 -10.88
C ALA A 234 -9.74 -13.52 -9.63
N CYS A 235 -10.67 -13.38 -8.68
CA CYS A 235 -10.41 -12.72 -7.40
C CYS A 235 -9.29 -13.45 -6.63
N GLY A 236 -9.32 -14.78 -6.60
CA GLY A 236 -8.24 -15.60 -6.04
C GLY A 236 -6.93 -15.46 -6.82
N ALA A 237 -6.96 -15.57 -8.15
CA ALA A 237 -5.75 -15.49 -8.97
C ALA A 237 -5.04 -14.13 -8.85
N PHE A 238 -5.77 -13.02 -8.84
CA PHE A 238 -5.19 -11.68 -8.64
C PHE A 238 -4.69 -11.48 -7.20
N ALA A 239 -5.46 -11.92 -6.20
CA ALA A 239 -5.05 -11.79 -4.80
C ALA A 239 -3.76 -12.58 -4.51
N LEU A 240 -3.66 -13.81 -5.01
CA LEU A 240 -2.47 -14.63 -4.84
C LEU A 240 -1.26 -13.96 -5.51
N ALA A 241 -1.35 -13.62 -6.80
CA ALA A 241 -0.25 -13.03 -7.58
C ALA A 241 0.31 -11.74 -6.95
N LEU A 242 -0.56 -10.84 -6.48
CA LEU A 242 -0.13 -9.63 -5.80
C LEU A 242 0.57 -9.93 -4.47
N ALA A 243 0.06 -10.89 -3.71
CA ALA A 243 0.55 -11.19 -2.38
C ALA A 243 1.88 -11.97 -2.39
N SER A 244 2.06 -12.93 -3.31
CA SER A 244 3.36 -13.60 -3.54
C SER A 244 4.42 -12.61 -4.00
N THR A 245 4.10 -11.73 -4.95
CA THR A 245 4.99 -10.63 -5.36
C THR A 245 5.37 -9.76 -4.16
N TYR A 246 4.41 -9.19 -3.41
CA TYR A 246 4.71 -8.32 -2.27
C TYR A 246 5.49 -9.03 -1.16
N SER A 247 5.24 -10.32 -0.93
CA SER A 247 5.93 -11.12 0.09
C SER A 247 7.44 -11.19 -0.10
N ILE A 248 7.93 -11.19 -1.35
CA ILE A 248 9.37 -11.30 -1.68
C ILE A 248 10.00 -9.93 -1.96
N PHE A 249 9.28 -9.05 -2.67
CA PHE A 249 9.84 -7.75 -3.09
C PHE A 249 10.02 -6.77 -1.94
N VAL A 250 9.17 -6.78 -0.91
CA VAL A 250 9.44 -5.98 0.31
C VAL A 250 10.59 -6.65 1.08
N PRO A 251 11.67 -5.96 1.46
CA PRO A 251 12.76 -6.57 2.22
C PRO A 251 12.33 -7.09 3.61
N PRO A 252 13.14 -7.92 4.28
CA PRO A 252 12.91 -8.32 5.68
C PRO A 252 12.74 -7.12 6.62
N PHE A 253 11.77 -7.21 7.54
CA PHE A 253 11.53 -6.27 8.65
C PHE A 253 11.25 -4.80 8.27
N GLN A 254 11.28 -4.44 6.99
CA GLN A 254 10.98 -3.08 6.51
C GLN A 254 9.50 -2.70 6.62
N ALA A 255 8.60 -3.63 6.96
CA ALA A 255 7.19 -3.33 7.22
C ALA A 255 6.94 -2.93 8.69
N PRO A 256 5.95 -2.06 8.98
CA PRO A 256 5.69 -1.56 10.33
C PRO A 256 5.43 -2.69 11.31
N ASP A 257 6.10 -2.61 12.46
CA ASP A 257 6.05 -3.56 13.57
C ASP A 257 6.42 -5.03 13.18
N GLU A 258 6.77 -5.35 11.94
CA GLU A 258 7.05 -6.74 11.51
C GLU A 258 8.17 -7.42 12.31
N PRO A 259 9.32 -6.79 12.64
CA PRO A 259 10.30 -7.44 13.50
C PRO A 259 9.75 -7.71 14.91
N ASP A 260 9.05 -6.76 15.53
CA ASP A 260 8.44 -6.90 16.86
C ASP A 260 7.44 -8.06 16.93
N HIS A 261 6.68 -8.26 15.85
CA HIS A 261 5.76 -9.37 15.68
C HIS A 261 6.46 -10.71 15.38
N PHE A 262 7.57 -10.69 14.65
CA PHE A 262 8.38 -11.89 14.41
C PHE A 262 9.07 -12.40 15.68
N LEU A 263 9.45 -11.50 16.60
CA LEU A 263 9.93 -11.86 17.95
C LEU A 263 8.80 -12.46 18.81
N SER A 264 7.60 -11.89 18.75
CA SER A 264 6.43 -12.54 19.36
C SER A 264 6.19 -13.93 18.78
N PHE A 265 6.33 -14.11 17.46
CA PHE A 265 6.21 -15.42 16.81
C PHE A 265 7.25 -16.42 17.32
N SER A 266 8.53 -16.06 17.40
CA SER A 266 9.59 -16.97 17.85
C SER A 266 9.37 -17.45 19.30
N ARG A 267 8.99 -16.54 20.22
CA ARG A 267 8.59 -16.91 21.59
C ARG A 267 7.35 -17.81 21.61
N ILE A 268 6.29 -17.43 20.87
CA ILE A 268 5.00 -18.13 20.88
C ILE A 268 5.07 -19.53 20.27
N ALA A 269 5.88 -19.71 19.22
CA ALA A 269 6.18 -20.99 18.59
C ALA A 269 7.21 -21.84 19.36
N GLN A 270 7.86 -21.27 20.38
CA GLN A 270 8.94 -21.88 21.16
C GLN A 270 10.18 -22.22 20.32
N LEU A 271 10.58 -21.29 19.45
CA LEU A 271 11.72 -21.37 18.52
C LEU A 271 12.71 -20.22 18.77
N PRO A 272 13.41 -20.17 19.92
CA PRO A 272 14.30 -19.06 20.30
C PRO A 272 15.46 -18.84 19.31
N GLU A 273 15.85 -19.86 18.55
CA GLU A 273 16.84 -19.74 17.47
C GLU A 273 16.42 -18.72 16.39
N LEU A 274 15.11 -18.49 16.20
CA LEU A 274 14.60 -17.52 15.24
C LEU A 274 14.78 -16.06 15.71
N GLU A 275 14.88 -15.78 17.03
CA GLU A 275 15.25 -14.43 17.49
C GLU A 275 16.72 -14.12 17.13
N ILE A 276 17.63 -15.05 17.39
CA ILE A 276 19.05 -14.89 17.08
C ILE A 276 19.20 -14.70 15.55
N GLY A 277 18.54 -15.55 14.76
CA GLY A 277 18.51 -15.40 13.31
C GLY A 277 17.86 -14.09 12.83
N ALA A 278 16.84 -13.56 13.53
CA ALA A 278 16.23 -12.28 13.18
C ALA A 278 17.18 -11.09 13.43
N ARG A 279 17.99 -11.14 14.49
CA ARG A 279 19.02 -10.12 14.78
C ARG A 279 20.11 -10.14 13.70
N GLU A 280 20.62 -11.30 13.31
CA GLU A 280 21.61 -11.38 12.23
C GLU A 280 21.02 -11.00 10.86
N LEU A 281 19.78 -11.39 10.56
CA LEU A 281 19.08 -10.94 9.35
C LEU A 281 18.84 -9.42 9.33
N ALA A 282 18.58 -8.79 10.47
CA ALA A 282 18.48 -7.33 10.57
C ALA A 282 19.81 -6.64 10.23
N LYS A 283 20.94 -7.19 10.69
CA LYS A 283 22.29 -6.70 10.32
C LYS A 283 22.58 -6.89 8.84
N VAL A 284 22.35 -8.09 8.29
CA VAL A 284 22.57 -8.43 6.86
C VAL A 284 21.62 -7.62 5.96
N GLY A 285 20.42 -7.30 6.43
CA GLY A 285 19.48 -6.41 5.77
C GLY A 285 19.78 -4.91 5.93
N HIS A 286 20.81 -4.54 6.71
CA HIS A 286 21.13 -3.17 7.13
C HIS A 286 19.89 -2.41 7.66
N PHE A 287 19.05 -3.11 8.44
CA PHE A 287 17.76 -2.61 8.92
C PHE A 287 17.91 -1.22 9.54
N GLU A 288 18.73 -1.09 10.58
CA GLU A 288 18.92 0.17 11.33
C GLU A 288 19.34 1.34 10.43
N ARG A 289 20.32 1.12 9.54
CA ARG A 289 20.83 2.15 8.62
C ARG A 289 19.78 2.61 7.61
N ILE A 290 18.86 1.73 7.20
CA ILE A 290 17.88 2.01 6.13
C ILE A 290 16.54 2.47 6.70
N HIS A 291 16.14 1.93 7.85
CA HIS A 291 14.95 2.26 8.61
C HIS A 291 14.97 3.75 9.03
N PHE A 292 13.83 4.44 8.85
CA PHE A 292 13.64 5.90 8.98
C PHE A 292 14.53 6.83 8.12
N HIS A 293 15.68 6.37 7.63
CA HIS A 293 16.62 7.14 6.81
C HIS A 293 16.22 7.07 5.32
N SER A 294 15.35 8.00 4.88
CA SER A 294 14.72 8.02 3.54
C SER A 294 15.72 8.06 2.36
N TRP A 295 16.97 8.46 2.59
CA TRP A 295 18.07 8.50 1.61
C TRP A 295 18.97 7.26 1.61
N GLN A 296 18.96 6.42 2.66
CA GLN A 296 19.82 5.24 2.75
C GLN A 296 19.28 4.05 1.93
N ARG A 297 20.19 3.27 1.33
CA ARG A 297 19.90 2.18 0.38
C ARG A 297 20.78 0.96 0.66
N PHE A 298 20.29 -0.23 0.33
CA PHE A 298 21.06 -1.47 0.27
C PHE A 298 21.71 -1.61 -1.11
N LEU A 299 23.01 -1.39 -1.16
CA LEU A 299 23.82 -1.28 -2.37
C LEU A 299 24.60 -2.58 -2.64
N PRO A 300 25.20 -2.75 -3.83
CA PRO A 300 26.13 -3.86 -4.11
C PRO A 300 27.34 -3.90 -3.17
N GLU A 301 27.65 -2.77 -2.52
CA GLU A 301 28.75 -2.56 -1.59
C GLU A 301 28.48 -3.15 -0.19
N ASP A 302 27.21 -3.40 0.15
CA ASP A 302 26.79 -4.04 1.42
C ASP A 302 26.93 -5.58 1.41
N PHE A 303 27.27 -6.17 0.26
CA PHE A 303 27.23 -7.63 0.07
C PHE A 303 28.25 -8.36 0.97
N GLY A 304 27.74 -9.13 1.94
CA GLY A 304 28.57 -9.84 2.92
C GLY A 304 29.22 -8.94 3.98
N ARG A 305 28.75 -7.70 4.11
CA ARG A 305 29.26 -6.69 5.06
C ARG A 305 28.16 -6.24 6.04
N PRO A 306 27.63 -7.16 6.88
CA PRO A 306 26.49 -6.87 7.75
C PRO A 306 26.72 -5.62 8.61
N TYR A 307 25.67 -4.82 8.79
CA TYR A 307 25.73 -3.65 9.66
C TYR A 307 26.03 -4.04 11.11
N PRO A 308 26.82 -3.27 11.91
CA PRO A 308 27.27 -3.74 13.22
C PRO A 308 26.15 -4.00 14.21
N GLU A 309 25.12 -3.15 14.20
CA GLU A 309 23.99 -3.19 15.13
C GLU A 309 22.74 -3.77 14.45
N PRO A 310 21.98 -4.68 15.09
CA PRO A 310 20.75 -5.20 14.51
C PRO A 310 19.63 -4.15 14.56
N TRP A 311 19.47 -3.51 15.72
CA TRP A 311 18.50 -2.47 16.06
C TRP A 311 19.16 -1.51 17.07
N ALA A 312 18.86 -0.22 17.04
CA ALA A 312 19.34 0.75 18.02
C ALA A 312 18.57 0.72 19.36
N LEU A 313 19.19 1.26 20.41
CA LEU A 313 18.53 1.55 21.68
C LEU A 313 17.49 2.66 21.53
N SER A 314 16.40 2.58 22.29
CA SER A 314 15.36 3.60 22.34
C SER A 314 15.83 4.82 23.14
N SER A 315 15.43 6.02 22.70
CA SER A 315 15.56 7.26 23.50
C SER A 315 14.74 7.22 24.79
N ASP A 316 13.61 6.51 24.76
CA ASP A 316 12.56 6.59 25.77
C ASP A 316 12.64 5.46 26.81
N TYR A 317 13.44 4.42 26.52
CA TYR A 317 13.55 3.19 27.32
C TYR A 317 14.98 2.64 27.27
N PRO A 318 15.50 2.01 28.35
CA PRO A 318 16.88 1.48 28.42
C PRO A 318 17.08 0.15 27.65
N ASN A 319 16.37 -0.04 26.53
CA ASN A 319 16.31 -1.25 25.73
C ASN A 319 16.25 -0.90 24.23
N TYR A 320 16.43 -1.91 23.36
CA TYR A 320 16.19 -1.78 21.91
C TYR A 320 14.78 -1.25 21.59
N HIS A 321 14.67 -0.47 20.52
CA HIS A 321 13.38 0.07 20.08
C HIS A 321 12.45 -1.02 19.51
N VAL A 322 13.01 -1.98 18.75
CA VAL A 322 12.37 -3.26 18.39
C VAL A 322 12.34 -4.19 19.61
N ARG A 323 11.17 -4.78 19.89
CA ARG A 323 10.94 -5.67 21.04
C ARG A 323 9.78 -6.65 20.78
N ASP A 324 9.61 -7.66 21.63
CA ASP A 324 8.42 -8.52 21.54
C ASP A 324 7.14 -7.69 21.64
N SER A 325 6.27 -7.76 20.63
CA SER A 325 5.03 -7.00 20.56
C SER A 325 3.95 -7.42 21.59
N VAL A 326 4.18 -8.53 22.31
CA VAL A 326 3.30 -9.24 23.24
C VAL A 326 1.94 -9.55 22.61
N MET A 327 1.94 -10.49 21.65
CA MET A 327 0.77 -10.78 20.82
C MET A 327 -0.45 -11.30 21.58
N GLU A 328 -0.24 -11.92 22.75
CA GLU A 328 -1.28 -12.31 23.70
C GLU A 328 -2.20 -11.13 24.11
N HIS A 329 -1.62 -9.94 24.21
CA HIS A 329 -2.35 -8.70 24.50
C HIS A 329 -3.04 -8.08 23.28
N ARG A 330 -2.71 -8.54 22.06
CA ARG A 330 -3.10 -7.91 20.79
C ARG A 330 -4.07 -8.71 19.91
N SER A 331 -3.99 -10.04 19.90
CA SER A 331 -4.83 -10.92 19.08
C SER A 331 -4.76 -12.40 19.49
N ALA A 332 -5.83 -12.91 20.10
CA ALA A 332 -5.98 -14.30 20.47
C ALA A 332 -5.96 -15.26 19.27
N LEU A 333 -6.50 -14.83 18.11
CA LEU A 333 -6.44 -15.64 16.88
C LEU A 333 -5.00 -15.78 16.38
N THR A 334 -4.24 -14.68 16.37
CA THR A 334 -2.85 -14.65 15.87
C THR A 334 -1.95 -15.54 16.72
N VAL A 335 -2.05 -15.46 18.06
CA VAL A 335 -1.33 -16.36 18.98
C VAL A 335 -1.67 -17.82 18.70
N SER A 336 -2.96 -18.14 18.56
CA SER A 336 -3.44 -19.53 18.40
C SER A 336 -3.05 -20.12 17.05
N PHE A 337 -3.10 -19.30 15.99
CA PHE A 337 -2.61 -19.65 14.66
C PHE A 337 -1.10 -19.90 14.67
N TRP A 338 -0.31 -19.00 15.27
CA TRP A 338 1.15 -19.15 15.40
C TRP A 338 1.56 -20.40 16.19
N LYS A 339 0.87 -20.71 17.29
CA LYS A 339 1.06 -21.98 18.03
C LYS A 339 0.75 -23.21 17.17
N ALA A 340 -0.27 -23.14 16.30
CA ALA A 340 -0.66 -24.25 15.43
C ALA A 340 0.32 -24.49 14.27
N ILE A 341 0.88 -23.42 13.66
CA ILE A 341 1.82 -23.55 12.54
C ILE A 341 3.28 -23.69 12.97
N GLY A 342 3.65 -23.20 14.17
CA GLY A 342 5.02 -23.18 14.70
C GLY A 342 5.83 -24.47 14.51
N PRO A 343 5.27 -25.69 14.73
CA PRO A 343 5.99 -26.94 14.48
C PRO A 343 6.54 -27.13 13.06
N ALA A 344 5.96 -26.47 12.05
CA ALA A 344 6.43 -26.52 10.66
C ALA A 344 7.67 -25.64 10.39
N PHE A 345 8.05 -24.77 11.32
CA PHE A 345 9.18 -23.83 11.20
C PHE A 345 10.45 -24.30 11.92
N LYS A 346 10.39 -25.47 12.58
CA LYS A 346 11.55 -26.08 13.24
C LYS A 346 12.70 -26.24 12.25
N SER A 347 13.90 -25.83 12.68
CA SER A 347 15.14 -25.88 11.88
C SER A 347 15.14 -25.02 10.60
N MET A 348 14.20 -24.09 10.42
CA MET A 348 14.30 -23.05 9.38
C MET A 348 15.22 -21.91 9.81
N SER A 349 15.91 -21.27 8.86
CA SER A 349 16.54 -19.96 9.11
C SER A 349 15.47 -18.87 9.30
N ALA A 350 15.79 -17.80 10.02
CA ALA A 350 14.86 -16.68 10.23
C ALA A 350 14.31 -16.11 8.92
N SER A 351 15.15 -15.98 7.89
CA SER A 351 14.73 -15.56 6.54
C SER A 351 13.72 -16.52 5.90
N SER A 352 13.98 -17.84 6.00
CA SER A 352 13.10 -18.88 5.47
C SER A 352 11.75 -18.88 6.17
N ALA A 353 11.77 -18.71 7.50
CA ALA A 353 10.58 -18.61 8.33
C ALA A 353 9.77 -17.35 8.02
N LEU A 354 10.43 -16.18 7.95
CA LEU A 354 9.80 -14.90 7.62
C LEU A 354 9.11 -14.94 6.25
N LEU A 355 9.81 -15.42 5.22
CA LEU A 355 9.24 -15.55 3.88
C LEU A 355 8.07 -16.56 3.86
N SER A 356 8.22 -17.71 4.53
CA SER A 356 7.16 -18.72 4.58
C SER A 356 5.91 -18.23 5.32
N LEU A 357 6.05 -17.44 6.39
CA LEU A 357 4.93 -16.77 7.06
C LEU A 357 4.21 -15.79 6.11
N ARG A 358 4.96 -14.96 5.37
CA ARG A 358 4.36 -14.03 4.39
C ARG A 358 3.63 -14.74 3.24
N LEU A 359 4.17 -15.86 2.76
CA LEU A 359 3.53 -16.69 1.73
C LEU A 359 2.29 -17.42 2.26
N ILE A 360 2.28 -17.86 3.53
CA ILE A 360 1.07 -18.40 4.17
C ILE A 360 0.00 -17.31 4.31
N ASN A 361 0.36 -16.11 4.76
CA ASN A 361 -0.55 -14.96 4.82
C ASN A 361 -1.12 -14.62 3.43
N SER A 362 -0.31 -14.71 2.38
CA SER A 362 -0.75 -14.53 0.99
C SER A 362 -1.86 -15.50 0.59
N LEU A 363 -1.76 -16.77 1.01
CA LEU A 363 -2.80 -17.79 0.78
C LEU A 363 -4.07 -17.49 1.58
N PHE A 364 -3.96 -16.98 2.82
CA PHE A 364 -5.13 -16.57 3.60
C PHE A 364 -5.80 -15.30 3.05
N TRP A 365 -5.04 -14.34 2.51
CA TRP A 365 -5.63 -13.17 1.84
C TRP A 365 -6.29 -13.52 0.50
N MET A 366 -5.70 -14.43 -0.29
CA MET A 366 -6.36 -15.06 -1.43
C MET A 366 -7.70 -15.69 -1.01
N LEU A 367 -7.72 -16.47 0.08
CA LEU A 367 -8.93 -17.09 0.58
C LEU A 367 -9.97 -16.06 1.05
N ALA A 368 -9.56 -14.99 1.73
CA ALA A 368 -10.42 -13.89 2.13
C ALA A 368 -11.05 -13.17 0.93
N CYS A 369 -10.26 -12.90 -0.12
CA CYS A 369 -10.73 -12.32 -1.39
C CYS A 369 -11.72 -13.25 -2.12
N VAL A 370 -11.46 -14.56 -2.12
CA VAL A 370 -12.37 -15.59 -2.65
C VAL A 370 -13.69 -15.62 -1.86
N ILE A 371 -13.64 -15.62 -0.53
CA ILE A 371 -14.84 -15.59 0.33
C ILE A 371 -15.64 -14.30 0.13
N CYS A 372 -14.98 -13.13 0.09
CA CYS A 372 -15.58 -11.84 -0.23
C CYS A 372 -16.35 -11.89 -1.57
N MET A 373 -15.76 -12.47 -2.62
CA MET A 373 -16.42 -12.61 -3.91
C MET A 373 -17.57 -13.63 -3.89
N ILE A 374 -17.45 -14.74 -3.15
CA ILE A 374 -18.56 -15.71 -2.96
C ILE A 374 -19.74 -15.04 -2.24
N ILE A 375 -19.49 -14.26 -1.19
CA ILE A 375 -20.50 -13.48 -0.45
C ILE A 375 -21.21 -12.51 -1.40
N LEU A 376 -20.46 -11.78 -2.25
CA LEU A 376 -21.02 -10.90 -3.28
C LEU A 376 -21.90 -11.67 -4.29
N GLU A 377 -21.47 -12.82 -4.83
CA GLU A 377 -22.27 -13.61 -5.78
C GLU A 377 -23.49 -14.31 -5.16
N LYS A 378 -23.50 -14.54 -3.83
CA LYS A 378 -24.62 -15.19 -3.12
C LYS A 378 -25.67 -14.20 -2.61
N ILE A 379 -25.28 -12.99 -2.23
CA ILE A 379 -26.17 -12.01 -1.58
C ILE A 379 -26.64 -10.92 -2.56
N ALA A 380 -25.77 -10.43 -3.45
CA ALA A 380 -26.12 -9.39 -4.41
C ALA A 380 -26.88 -9.98 -5.61
N PRO A 381 -27.97 -9.33 -6.10
CA PRO A 381 -28.72 -9.79 -7.26
C PRO A 381 -27.83 -9.91 -8.52
N PRO A 382 -28.01 -10.91 -9.40
CA PRO A 382 -27.11 -11.16 -10.54
C PRO A 382 -26.81 -9.95 -11.43
N TYR A 383 -27.82 -9.10 -11.66
CA TYR A 383 -27.72 -7.87 -12.47
C TYR A 383 -27.07 -6.67 -11.73
N ARG A 384 -26.61 -6.87 -10.49
CA ARG A 384 -25.85 -5.90 -9.66
C ARG A 384 -24.55 -6.47 -9.10
N GLN A 385 -24.20 -7.72 -9.41
CA GLN A 385 -22.94 -8.32 -8.98
C GLN A 385 -21.77 -7.65 -9.71
N ILE A 386 -20.79 -7.17 -8.94
CA ILE A 386 -19.60 -6.45 -9.42
C ILE A 386 -18.34 -7.16 -8.96
N PHE A 387 -17.20 -6.81 -9.54
CA PHE A 387 -15.89 -7.24 -9.07
C PHE A 387 -15.40 -6.28 -7.96
N PRO A 388 -14.83 -6.77 -6.83
CA PRO A 388 -14.41 -5.94 -5.70
C PRO A 388 -13.07 -5.24 -5.98
N LEU A 389 -13.06 -4.34 -6.96
CA LEU A 389 -11.87 -3.67 -7.49
C LEU A 389 -11.04 -2.94 -6.41
N TYR A 390 -11.67 -2.49 -5.32
CA TYR A 390 -10.99 -1.84 -4.20
C TYR A 390 -9.91 -2.69 -3.52
N LEU A 391 -9.99 -4.03 -3.61
CA LEU A 391 -8.98 -4.94 -3.06
C LEU A 391 -7.70 -4.98 -3.91
N PHE A 392 -7.72 -4.42 -5.12
CA PHE A 392 -6.73 -4.61 -6.18
C PHE A 392 -6.24 -3.29 -6.82
N VAL A 393 -6.63 -2.15 -6.24
CA VAL A 393 -6.28 -0.79 -6.72
C VAL A 393 -5.63 0.04 -5.61
N ILE A 394 -5.49 -0.53 -4.41
CA ILE A 394 -5.03 0.13 -3.19
C ILE A 394 -3.83 -0.68 -2.69
N PRO A 395 -2.58 -0.38 -3.12
CA PRO A 395 -1.52 -1.38 -3.02
C PRO A 395 -1.02 -1.62 -1.60
N THR A 396 -1.31 -0.70 -0.67
CA THR A 396 -1.10 -0.88 0.77
C THR A 396 -1.96 -1.99 1.38
N LEU A 397 -3.07 -2.40 0.76
CA LEU A 397 -3.85 -3.56 1.20
C LEU A 397 -3.09 -4.87 1.00
N SER A 398 -2.49 -5.07 -0.17
CA SER A 398 -1.66 -6.26 -0.44
C SER A 398 -0.42 -6.29 0.45
N PHE A 399 0.15 -5.12 0.75
CA PHE A 399 1.23 -4.97 1.73
C PHE A 399 0.78 -5.42 3.14
N PHE A 400 -0.22 -4.76 3.74
CA PHE A 400 -0.66 -5.11 5.10
C PHE A 400 -1.21 -6.53 5.24
N ALA A 401 -1.73 -7.13 4.16
CA ALA A 401 -2.27 -8.49 4.18
C ALA A 401 -1.24 -9.63 4.08
N VAL A 402 0.05 -9.35 3.88
CA VAL A 402 1.11 -10.39 3.81
C VAL A 402 2.09 -10.36 4.97
N HIS A 403 2.42 -9.19 5.52
CA HIS A 403 3.45 -9.05 6.54
C HIS A 403 3.16 -9.83 7.83
N VAL A 404 4.22 -10.19 8.56
CA VAL A 404 4.09 -10.91 9.83
C VAL A 404 3.56 -9.96 10.90
N SER A 405 2.24 -9.83 10.98
CA SER A 405 1.54 -9.04 12.01
C SER A 405 0.10 -9.52 12.20
N ASN A 406 -0.53 -9.21 13.33
CA ASN A 406 -1.98 -9.39 13.45
C ASN A 406 -2.76 -8.48 12.49
N TYR A 407 -2.17 -7.39 12.00
CA TYR A 407 -2.73 -6.57 10.91
C TYR A 407 -2.98 -7.35 9.62
N SER A 408 -2.23 -8.43 9.38
CA SER A 408 -2.47 -9.35 8.26
C SER A 408 -3.79 -10.08 8.41
N HIS A 409 -4.00 -10.78 9.52
CA HIS A 409 -5.28 -11.44 9.84
C HIS A 409 -6.44 -10.44 9.92
N PHE A 410 -6.19 -9.25 10.48
CA PHE A 410 -7.18 -8.17 10.54
C PHE A 410 -7.61 -7.69 9.15
N THR A 411 -6.66 -7.50 8.23
CA THR A 411 -6.92 -7.11 6.83
C THR A 411 -7.67 -8.20 6.06
N GLN A 412 -7.36 -9.48 6.32
CA GLN A 412 -8.07 -10.64 5.79
C GLN A 412 -9.52 -10.70 6.30
N ALA A 413 -9.73 -10.56 7.61
CA ALA A 413 -11.07 -10.50 8.22
C ALA A 413 -11.90 -9.33 7.67
N LEU A 414 -11.29 -8.14 7.62
CA LEU A 414 -11.90 -6.91 7.12
C LEU A 414 -12.26 -7.01 5.62
N THR A 415 -11.45 -7.71 4.81
CA THR A 415 -11.76 -8.02 3.39
C THR A 415 -13.08 -8.82 3.24
N VAL A 416 -13.36 -9.74 4.17
CA VAL A 416 -14.63 -10.49 4.21
C VAL A 416 -15.79 -9.58 4.66
N VAL A 417 -15.56 -8.75 5.68
CA VAL A 417 -16.54 -7.80 6.24
C VAL A 417 -16.99 -6.79 5.20
N THR A 418 -16.06 -6.21 4.44
CA THR A 418 -16.37 -5.24 3.38
C THR A 418 -17.07 -5.88 2.19
N GLY A 419 -16.76 -7.14 1.87
CA GLY A 419 -17.55 -7.97 0.95
C GLY A 419 -19.01 -8.12 1.38
N LEU A 420 -19.24 -8.42 2.66
CA LEU A 420 -20.58 -8.55 3.23
C LEU A 420 -21.35 -7.22 3.21
N GLY A 421 -20.73 -6.13 3.68
CA GLY A 421 -21.33 -4.78 3.68
C GLY A 421 -21.72 -4.33 2.26
N LEU A 422 -20.80 -4.48 1.30
CA LEU A 422 -21.04 -4.17 -0.10
C LEU A 422 -22.16 -5.04 -0.71
N ALA A 423 -22.20 -6.33 -0.41
CA ALA A 423 -23.25 -7.21 -0.92
C ALA A 423 -24.64 -6.85 -0.35
N ILE A 424 -24.70 -6.48 0.93
CA ILE A 424 -25.92 -5.99 1.60
C ILE A 424 -26.40 -4.66 0.98
N PHE A 425 -25.48 -3.71 0.72
CA PHE A 425 -25.77 -2.46 0.02
C PHE A 425 -26.33 -2.69 -1.39
N LEU A 426 -25.66 -3.52 -2.21
CA LEU A 426 -26.06 -3.81 -3.58
C LEU A 426 -27.44 -4.51 -3.64
N ARG A 427 -27.78 -5.32 -2.64
CA ARG A 427 -29.06 -6.03 -2.53
C ARG A 427 -30.25 -5.10 -2.24
N GLY A 428 -30.11 -4.16 -1.30
CA GLY A 428 -31.20 -3.29 -0.83
C GLY A 428 -32.24 -4.01 0.04
N ARG A 429 -32.91 -5.04 -0.49
CA ARG A 429 -33.85 -5.87 0.27
C ARG A 429 -33.16 -6.69 1.37
N LYS A 430 -33.93 -7.11 2.38
CA LYS A 430 -33.46 -7.90 3.54
C LYS A 430 -32.80 -9.24 3.15
N CYS A 431 -32.01 -9.75 4.08
CA CYS A 431 -31.37 -11.06 4.04
C CYS A 431 -31.34 -11.59 5.48
N ASP A 432 -32.01 -12.71 5.73
CA ASP A 432 -32.24 -13.16 7.11
C ASP A 432 -31.06 -13.96 7.64
N TRP A 433 -30.60 -14.96 6.88
CA TRP A 433 -29.38 -15.70 7.21
C TRP A 433 -28.10 -14.85 7.24
N CYS A 434 -28.12 -13.62 6.70
CA CYS A 434 -26.98 -12.70 6.76
C CYS A 434 -26.64 -12.24 8.19
N GLY A 435 -27.52 -12.44 9.18
CA GLY A 435 -27.19 -12.21 10.59
C GLY A 435 -26.02 -13.08 11.04
N LEU A 436 -26.01 -14.36 10.67
CA LEU A 436 -24.92 -15.29 10.99
C LEU A 436 -23.58 -14.84 10.38
N LEU A 437 -23.57 -14.39 9.12
CA LEU A 437 -22.36 -13.85 8.52
C LEU A 437 -21.88 -12.57 9.23
N LEU A 438 -22.79 -11.69 9.65
CA LEU A 438 -22.44 -10.45 10.34
C LEU A 438 -21.87 -10.74 11.75
N GLY A 439 -22.40 -11.75 12.44
CA GLY A 439 -21.88 -12.22 13.73
C GLY A 439 -20.48 -12.81 13.58
N LEU A 440 -20.31 -13.77 12.65
CA LEU A 440 -19.01 -14.40 12.37
C LEU A 440 -17.95 -13.38 11.94
N ALA A 441 -18.33 -12.40 11.11
CA ALA A 441 -17.46 -11.31 10.70
C ALA A 441 -17.07 -10.42 11.90
N SER A 442 -18.00 -10.11 12.80
CA SER A 442 -17.74 -9.32 14.01
C SER A 442 -16.84 -10.07 15.00
N SER A 443 -17.05 -11.37 15.21
CA SER A 443 -16.19 -12.17 16.09
C SER A 443 -14.79 -12.37 15.52
N LEU A 444 -14.67 -12.57 14.20
CA LEU A 444 -13.38 -12.74 13.55
C LEU A 444 -12.53 -11.46 13.71
N LEU A 445 -13.11 -10.29 13.43
CA LEU A 445 -12.46 -9.00 13.64
C LEU A 445 -11.99 -8.81 15.09
N LEU A 446 -12.86 -9.09 16.06
CA LEU A 446 -12.57 -8.91 17.48
C LEU A 446 -11.46 -9.83 18.02
N LEU A 447 -11.20 -10.98 17.37
CA LEU A 447 -10.12 -11.90 17.71
C LEU A 447 -8.81 -11.60 16.94
N THR A 448 -8.88 -10.78 15.89
CA THR A 448 -7.72 -10.36 15.09
C THR A 448 -7.05 -9.08 15.58
N ALA A 449 -7.77 -8.23 16.32
CA ALA A 449 -7.20 -7.07 16.99
C ALA A 449 -8.14 -6.53 18.08
N THR A 450 -7.57 -6.01 19.17
CA THR A 450 -8.27 -5.18 20.16
C THR A 450 -9.02 -3.99 19.52
N THR A 451 -8.44 -3.36 18.50
CA THR A 451 -9.10 -2.30 17.71
C THR A 451 -10.32 -2.80 16.91
N GLY A 452 -10.43 -4.11 16.68
CA GLY A 452 -11.60 -4.77 16.09
C GLY A 452 -12.89 -4.59 16.89
N ALA A 453 -12.80 -4.33 18.20
CA ALA A 453 -13.96 -3.95 19.01
C ALA A 453 -14.68 -2.69 18.47
N THR A 454 -13.96 -1.77 17.82
CA THR A 454 -14.57 -0.56 17.24
C THR A 454 -15.53 -0.88 16.09
N LEU A 455 -15.32 -1.98 15.35
CA LEU A 455 -16.19 -2.42 14.25
C LEU A 455 -17.57 -2.91 14.71
N LEU A 456 -17.77 -3.13 16.01
CA LEU A 456 -19.10 -3.30 16.60
C LEU A 456 -19.99 -2.06 16.39
N ALA A 457 -19.42 -0.85 16.26
CA ALA A 457 -20.16 0.35 15.91
C ALA A 457 -20.76 0.29 14.48
N TRP A 458 -20.01 -0.23 13.50
CA TRP A 458 -20.54 -0.47 12.15
C TRP A 458 -21.56 -1.62 12.15
N THR A 459 -21.30 -2.70 12.89
CA THR A 459 -22.28 -3.78 13.06
C THR A 459 -23.60 -3.25 13.64
N LEU A 460 -23.54 -2.36 14.64
CA LEU A 460 -24.71 -1.71 15.21
C LEU A 460 -25.48 -0.87 14.17
N THR A 461 -24.81 -0.06 13.34
CA THR A 461 -25.52 0.71 12.30
C THR A 461 -26.13 -0.19 11.22
N MET A 462 -25.52 -1.32 10.88
CA MET A 462 -26.10 -2.32 9.97
C MET A 462 -27.36 -2.98 10.56
N VAL A 463 -27.37 -3.23 11.87
CA VAL A 463 -28.53 -3.75 12.61
C VAL A 463 -29.65 -2.69 12.69
N VAL A 464 -29.33 -1.43 13.00
CA VAL A 464 -30.29 -0.30 12.94
C VAL A 464 -30.89 -0.17 11.55
N ALA A 465 -30.08 -0.27 10.48
CA ALA A 465 -30.58 -0.28 9.11
C ALA A 465 -31.58 -1.42 8.86
N ARG A 466 -31.38 -2.62 9.43
CA ARG A 466 -32.36 -3.72 9.31
C ARG A 466 -33.70 -3.37 9.99
N VAL A 467 -33.67 -2.80 11.19
CA VAL A 467 -34.90 -2.42 11.93
C VAL A 467 -35.65 -1.29 11.24
N VAL A 468 -34.96 -0.24 10.76
CA VAL A 468 -35.59 0.84 9.99
C VAL A 468 -36.22 0.30 8.70
N LEU A 469 -35.59 -0.68 8.05
CA LEU A 469 -36.15 -1.37 6.88
C LEU A 469 -37.28 -2.36 7.24
N SER A 470 -37.53 -2.66 8.51
CA SER A 470 -38.67 -3.45 8.98
C SER A 470 -39.94 -2.65 9.21
N LEU A 471 -39.84 -1.33 9.38
CA LEU A 471 -40.98 -0.43 9.63
C LEU A 471 -42.14 -0.69 8.65
N SER A 472 -43.29 -1.09 9.21
CA SER A 472 -44.55 -1.38 8.51
C SER A 472 -44.51 -2.51 7.44
N ASP A 473 -43.40 -3.24 7.31
CA ASP A 473 -43.28 -4.34 6.35
C ASP A 473 -43.97 -5.61 6.87
N ARG A 474 -45.28 -5.71 6.61
CA ARG A 474 -46.12 -6.84 7.00
C ARG A 474 -45.68 -8.21 6.43
N GLN A 475 -44.68 -8.28 5.55
CA GLN A 475 -44.07 -9.55 5.12
C GLN A 475 -43.04 -10.11 6.12
N VAL A 476 -42.59 -9.31 7.10
CA VAL A 476 -41.71 -9.78 8.19
C VAL A 476 -42.46 -10.73 9.11
N THR A 477 -42.06 -12.01 9.07
CA THR A 477 -42.50 -13.02 10.03
C THR A 477 -41.60 -13.04 11.25
N PHE A 478 -42.12 -13.46 12.41
CA PHE A 478 -41.30 -13.66 13.62
C PHE A 478 -40.12 -14.62 13.35
N ARG A 479 -40.33 -15.67 12.54
CA ARG A 479 -39.27 -16.60 12.09
C ARG A 479 -38.18 -15.90 11.26
N SER A 480 -38.55 -14.99 10.36
CA SER A 480 -37.60 -14.22 9.52
C SER A 480 -36.70 -13.31 10.38
N ALA A 481 -37.28 -12.61 11.36
CA ALA A 481 -36.52 -11.85 12.34
C ALA A 481 -35.63 -12.76 13.20
N ALA A 482 -36.20 -13.80 13.83
CA ALA A 482 -35.47 -14.72 14.70
C ALA A 482 -34.25 -15.36 14.00
N LEU A 483 -34.39 -15.79 12.74
CA LEU A 483 -33.29 -16.34 11.95
C LEU A 483 -32.12 -15.35 11.75
N TYR A 484 -32.40 -14.04 11.69
CA TYR A 484 -31.36 -13.01 11.63
C TYR A 484 -30.72 -12.79 13.00
N TRP A 485 -31.53 -12.56 14.03
CA TRP A 485 -31.04 -12.14 15.35
C TRP A 485 -30.35 -13.28 16.12
N PHE A 486 -30.94 -14.48 16.16
CA PHE A 486 -30.24 -15.65 16.71
C PHE A 486 -29.08 -16.09 15.81
N GLY A 487 -29.15 -15.83 14.50
CA GLY A 487 -27.99 -15.97 13.61
C GLY A 487 -26.84 -15.05 14.03
N LEU A 488 -27.11 -13.77 14.30
CA LEU A 488 -26.13 -12.78 14.75
C LEU A 488 -25.48 -13.18 16.08
N ALA A 489 -26.28 -13.62 17.07
CA ALA A 489 -25.77 -14.12 18.34
C ALA A 489 -24.94 -15.41 18.19
N LEU A 490 -25.42 -16.39 17.40
CA LEU A 490 -24.70 -17.63 17.10
C LEU A 490 -23.38 -17.36 16.37
N GLY A 491 -23.33 -16.35 15.51
CA GLY A 491 -22.11 -15.92 14.85
C GLY A 491 -21.05 -15.36 15.80
N LEU A 492 -21.42 -14.93 17.00
CA LEU A 492 -20.48 -14.51 18.05
C LEU A 492 -19.96 -15.68 18.92
N ALA A 493 -20.49 -16.90 18.75
CA ALA A 493 -20.03 -18.08 19.50
C ALA A 493 -18.52 -18.40 19.40
N PRO A 494 -17.77 -18.09 18.32
CA PRO A 494 -16.32 -18.30 18.28
C PRO A 494 -15.54 -17.56 19.37
N LEU A 495 -16.10 -16.49 19.94
CA LEU A 495 -15.49 -15.78 21.08
C LEU A 495 -15.34 -16.66 22.32
N LEU A 496 -16.21 -17.66 22.50
CA LEU A 496 -16.15 -18.60 23.62
C LEU A 496 -14.90 -19.50 23.58
N LEU A 497 -14.34 -19.76 22.39
CA LEU A 497 -13.11 -20.54 22.23
C LEU A 497 -11.88 -19.83 22.79
N PHE A 498 -11.96 -18.51 22.98
CA PHE A 498 -10.88 -17.65 23.43
C PHE A 498 -11.25 -16.88 24.71
N ALA A 499 -12.27 -17.33 25.44
CA ALA A 499 -12.87 -16.63 26.59
C ALA A 499 -11.91 -16.29 27.76
N HIS A 500 -10.70 -16.85 27.74
CA HIS A 500 -9.65 -16.68 28.75
C HIS A 500 -8.35 -16.08 28.16
N SER A 501 -8.39 -15.43 26.99
CA SER A 501 -7.23 -14.73 26.44
C SER A 501 -7.01 -13.36 27.10
N GLU A 502 -5.74 -12.95 27.18
CA GLU A 502 -5.33 -11.66 27.75
C GLU A 502 -5.88 -10.47 26.96
N GLU A 503 -6.10 -10.62 25.64
CA GLU A 503 -6.84 -9.67 24.79
C GLU A 503 -8.21 -9.32 25.38
N PHE A 504 -9.00 -10.30 25.84
CA PHE A 504 -10.29 -10.02 26.48
C PHE A 504 -10.16 -9.44 27.89
N GLU A 505 -9.10 -9.79 28.62
CA GLU A 505 -8.82 -9.16 29.92
C GLU A 505 -8.45 -7.68 29.77
N LEU A 506 -7.68 -7.33 28.74
CA LEU A 506 -7.32 -5.94 28.42
C LEU A 506 -8.48 -5.14 27.84
N LEU A 507 -9.28 -5.73 26.94
CA LEU A 507 -10.57 -5.15 26.53
C LEU A 507 -11.50 -4.93 27.74
N GLY A 508 -11.47 -5.86 28.70
CA GLY A 508 -12.19 -5.75 29.96
C GLY A 508 -11.72 -4.58 30.82
N LYS A 509 -10.41 -4.45 31.05
CA LYS A 509 -9.81 -3.31 31.77
C LYS A 509 -10.07 -1.98 31.08
N ALA A 510 -9.99 -1.94 29.75
CA ALA A 510 -10.30 -0.77 28.93
C ALA A 510 -11.76 -0.33 29.07
N PHE A 511 -12.70 -1.27 28.96
CA PHE A 511 -14.12 -1.01 29.17
C PHE A 511 -14.43 -0.67 30.64
N GLY A 512 -13.75 -1.27 31.61
CA GLY A 512 -13.79 -0.89 33.03
C GLY A 512 -13.41 0.57 33.27
N LYS A 513 -12.28 1.01 32.70
CA LYS A 513 -11.79 2.40 32.77
C LYS A 513 -12.74 3.39 32.06
N PHE A 514 -13.43 2.99 31.00
CA PHE A 514 -14.47 3.81 30.37
C PHE A 514 -15.77 3.85 31.19
N ALA A 515 -16.23 2.70 31.66
CA ALA A 515 -17.46 2.55 32.43
C ALA A 515 -17.46 3.40 33.71
N SER A 516 -16.34 3.44 34.43
CA SER A 516 -16.19 4.26 35.64
C SER A 516 -16.23 5.77 35.36
N MET A 517 -15.73 6.24 34.20
CA MET A 517 -15.91 7.65 33.78
C MET A 517 -17.38 8.02 33.53
N VAL A 518 -18.21 7.04 33.15
CA VAL A 518 -19.66 7.22 32.89
C VAL A 518 -20.50 6.79 34.11
N GLY A 519 -19.86 6.52 35.26
CA GLY A 519 -20.55 6.18 36.51
C GLY A 519 -21.19 4.78 36.57
N LEU A 520 -20.83 3.86 35.67
CA LEU A 520 -21.26 2.46 35.78
C LEU A 520 -20.56 1.75 36.97
N PRO A 521 -21.26 0.91 37.74
CA PRO A 521 -20.65 0.11 38.80
C PRO A 521 -19.57 -0.84 38.27
N GLN A 522 -18.39 -0.85 38.92
CA GLN A 522 -17.24 -1.65 38.50
C GLN A 522 -17.58 -3.14 38.37
N ALA A 523 -18.25 -3.73 39.37
CA ALA A 523 -18.65 -5.15 39.36
C ALA A 523 -19.62 -5.52 38.21
N LEU A 524 -20.41 -4.55 37.70
CA LEU A 524 -21.20 -4.75 36.49
C LEU A 524 -20.28 -4.76 35.26
N SER A 525 -19.34 -3.81 35.16
CA SER A 525 -18.35 -3.76 34.07
C SER A 525 -17.48 -5.03 34.00
N ASP A 526 -16.97 -5.51 35.14
CA ASP A 526 -16.17 -6.73 35.27
C ASP A 526 -16.96 -8.01 34.97
N THR A 527 -18.29 -7.91 34.91
CA THR A 527 -19.19 -9.00 34.51
C THR A 527 -19.52 -8.91 33.02
N LEU A 528 -19.90 -7.74 32.52
CA LEU A 528 -20.27 -7.49 31.12
C LEU A 528 -19.13 -7.81 30.14
N THR A 529 -17.87 -7.73 30.58
CA THR A 529 -16.66 -7.87 29.75
C THR A 529 -16.20 -9.31 29.53
N LYS A 530 -16.73 -10.28 30.29
CA LYS A 530 -16.38 -11.70 30.15
C LYS A 530 -17.08 -12.31 28.93
N ALA A 531 -16.36 -13.03 28.07
CA ALA A 531 -16.92 -13.60 26.83
C ALA A 531 -18.19 -14.46 27.01
N PRO A 532 -18.36 -15.27 28.09
CA PRO A 532 -19.63 -15.94 28.37
C PRO A 532 -20.78 -14.98 28.64
N ALA A 533 -20.54 -13.87 29.35
CA ALA A 533 -21.54 -12.84 29.58
C ALA A 533 -21.89 -12.12 28.27
N LEU A 534 -20.90 -11.76 27.44
CA LEU A 534 -21.14 -11.21 26.10
C LEU A 534 -22.02 -12.12 25.23
N CYS A 535 -21.89 -13.45 25.34
CA CYS A 535 -22.71 -14.40 24.61
C CYS A 535 -24.14 -14.55 25.20
N VAL A 536 -24.30 -14.50 26.52
CA VAL A 536 -25.63 -14.46 27.15
C VAL A 536 -26.36 -13.15 26.80
N LEU A 537 -25.64 -12.02 26.87
CA LEU A 537 -26.14 -10.71 26.47
C LEU A 537 -26.50 -10.65 24.99
N SER A 538 -25.73 -11.27 24.10
CA SER A 538 -26.06 -11.33 22.66
C SER A 538 -27.30 -12.20 22.39
N ALA A 539 -27.52 -13.29 23.14
CA ALA A 539 -28.74 -14.08 23.08
C ALA A 539 -29.98 -13.31 23.59
N VAL A 540 -29.85 -12.57 24.70
CA VAL A 540 -30.92 -11.68 25.20
C VAL A 540 -31.20 -10.54 24.22
N ALA A 541 -30.16 -9.91 23.67
CA ALA A 541 -30.28 -8.88 22.65
C ALA A 541 -30.87 -9.43 21.34
N ALA A 542 -30.64 -10.70 21.00
CA ALA A 542 -31.27 -11.36 19.85
C ALA A 542 -32.77 -11.58 20.06
N PHE A 543 -33.20 -11.95 21.26
CA PHE A 543 -34.62 -12.06 21.60
C PHE A 543 -35.31 -10.68 21.56
N ILE A 544 -34.71 -9.66 22.21
CA ILE A 544 -35.19 -8.27 22.17
C ILE A 544 -35.24 -7.74 20.74
N GLY A 545 -34.17 -7.93 19.96
CA GLY A 545 -34.09 -7.51 18.57
C GLY A 545 -35.14 -8.17 17.67
N THR A 546 -35.43 -9.46 17.91
CA THR A 546 -36.54 -10.18 17.24
C THR A 546 -37.89 -9.52 17.55
N LEU A 547 -38.16 -9.19 18.82
CA LEU A 547 -39.38 -8.50 19.23
C LEU A 547 -39.45 -7.08 18.67
N VAL A 548 -38.34 -6.34 18.63
CA VAL A 548 -38.25 -4.97 18.10
C VAL A 548 -38.48 -4.94 16.59
N GLU A 549 -37.83 -5.83 15.82
CA GLU A 549 -38.03 -5.91 14.36
C GLU A 549 -39.47 -6.34 14.01
N TYR A 550 -40.02 -7.29 14.76
CA TYR A 550 -41.39 -7.74 14.57
C TYR A 550 -42.41 -6.67 14.99
N GLY A 551 -42.19 -5.94 16.09
CA GLY A 551 -43.03 -4.82 16.52
C GLY A 551 -43.00 -3.67 15.52
N ALA A 552 -41.80 -3.29 15.05
CA ALA A 552 -41.59 -2.29 14.00
C ALA A 552 -42.36 -2.62 12.71
N SER A 553 -42.46 -3.90 12.33
CA SER A 553 -43.24 -4.33 11.15
C SER A 553 -44.76 -4.21 11.29
N ARG A 554 -45.27 -4.03 12.52
CA ARG A 554 -46.69 -3.78 12.80
C ARG A 554 -47.06 -2.30 12.94
N LEU A 555 -46.08 -1.39 13.00
CA LEU A 555 -46.31 0.05 13.10
C LEU A 555 -47.04 0.63 11.87
N SER A 556 -47.77 1.74 12.09
CA SER A 556 -48.47 2.48 11.04
C SER A 556 -47.55 2.85 9.86
N PRO A 557 -48.01 2.71 8.59
CA PRO A 557 -47.25 3.11 7.40
C PRO A 557 -46.72 4.56 7.41
N LEU A 558 -47.28 5.43 8.25
CA LEU A 558 -46.75 6.77 8.51
C LEU A 558 -45.30 6.72 9.04
N ALA A 559 -44.98 5.79 9.95
CA ALA A 559 -43.63 5.64 10.50
C ALA A 559 -42.61 5.27 9.41
N ARG A 560 -42.97 4.36 8.49
CA ARG A 560 -42.15 4.04 7.33
C ARG A 560 -42.00 5.22 6.38
N ARG A 561 -43.10 5.94 6.08
CA ARG A 561 -43.07 7.14 5.23
C ARG A 561 -42.19 8.25 5.81
N ILE A 562 -42.17 8.43 7.13
CA ILE A 562 -41.27 9.35 7.82
C ILE A 562 -39.82 8.90 7.62
N ALA A 563 -39.50 7.63 7.92
CA ALA A 563 -38.15 7.10 7.77
C ALA A 563 -37.61 7.22 6.33
N ASP A 564 -38.42 6.88 5.32
CA ASP A 564 -38.07 7.05 3.91
C ASP A 564 -37.84 8.51 3.54
N THR A 565 -38.71 9.42 4.02
CA THR A 565 -38.59 10.86 3.75
C THR A 565 -37.33 11.44 4.39
N THR A 566 -37.08 11.14 5.67
CA THR A 566 -35.87 11.58 6.39
C THR A 566 -34.61 11.04 5.70
N ALA A 567 -34.55 9.74 5.37
CA ALA A 567 -33.38 9.17 4.69
C ALA A 567 -33.10 9.84 3.33
N LEU A 568 -34.15 10.12 2.53
CA LEU A 568 -34.00 10.78 1.23
C LEU A 568 -33.64 12.27 1.37
N VAL A 569 -34.12 12.97 2.40
CA VAL A 569 -33.78 14.38 2.68
C VAL A 569 -32.35 14.50 3.21
N SER A 570 -31.99 13.73 4.26
CA SER A 570 -30.64 13.71 4.82
C SER A 570 -29.61 13.32 3.77
N LEU A 571 -29.87 12.31 2.94
CA LEU A 571 -28.96 11.94 1.85
C LEU A 571 -28.78 13.08 0.84
N ARG A 572 -29.82 13.84 0.49
CA ARG A 572 -29.69 15.00 -0.42
C ARG A 572 -28.88 16.14 0.19
N ILE A 573 -29.10 16.45 1.47
CA ILE A 573 -28.34 17.49 2.19
C ILE A 573 -26.85 17.09 2.25
N ILE A 574 -26.56 15.86 2.67
CA ILE A 574 -25.20 15.32 2.73
C ILE A 574 -24.55 15.29 1.33
N MET A 575 -25.28 14.87 0.30
CA MET A 575 -24.79 14.82 -1.09
C MET A 575 -24.45 16.21 -1.64
N ILE A 576 -25.27 17.24 -1.35
CA ILE A 576 -25.02 18.62 -1.78
C ILE A 576 -23.83 19.21 -1.01
N PHE A 577 -23.81 19.06 0.33
CA PHE A 577 -22.71 19.52 1.16
C PHE A 577 -21.38 18.87 0.75
N PHE A 578 -21.36 17.54 0.56
CA PHE A 578 -20.17 16.80 0.17
C PHE A 578 -19.71 17.12 -1.26
N ALA A 579 -20.63 17.40 -2.20
CA ALA A 579 -20.25 17.87 -3.54
C ALA A 579 -19.59 19.26 -3.52
N LEU A 580 -20.13 20.20 -2.72
CA LEU A 580 -19.52 21.51 -2.51
C LEU A 580 -18.17 21.38 -1.79
N PHE A 581 -18.08 20.52 -0.78
CA PHE A 581 -16.86 20.31 -0.01
C PHE A 581 -15.75 19.65 -0.84
N LEU A 582 -16.07 18.69 -1.71
CA LEU A 582 -15.13 18.12 -2.68
C LEU A 582 -14.54 19.20 -3.59
N LEU A 583 -15.36 20.12 -4.08
CA LEU A 583 -14.92 21.23 -4.94
C LEU A 583 -14.05 22.24 -4.18
N LEU A 584 -14.48 22.68 -2.98
CA LEU A 584 -13.78 23.68 -2.19
C LEU A 584 -12.47 23.17 -1.57
N SER A 585 -12.41 21.88 -1.22
CA SER A 585 -11.25 21.24 -0.59
C SER A 585 -9.94 21.36 -1.38
N ALA A 586 -10.01 21.52 -2.70
CA ALA A 586 -8.85 21.69 -3.57
C ALA A 586 -8.18 23.08 -3.43
N PHE A 587 -8.88 24.05 -2.81
CA PHE A 587 -8.50 25.46 -2.72
C PHE A 587 -8.44 25.97 -1.27
N GLN A 588 -8.43 25.06 -0.30
CA GLN A 588 -8.40 25.39 1.13
C GLN A 588 -7.26 24.65 1.82
N ASP A 589 -6.49 25.38 2.61
CA ASP A 589 -5.51 24.79 3.53
C ASP A 589 -6.23 24.27 4.77
N PHE A 590 -5.90 23.03 5.16
CA PHE A 590 -6.50 22.37 6.32
C PHE A 590 -5.43 22.18 7.39
N SER A 591 -5.79 22.45 8.65
CA SER A 591 -4.96 22.09 9.81
C SER A 591 -4.61 20.61 9.76
N GLN A 592 -3.31 20.31 9.69
CA GLN A 592 -2.80 18.94 9.73
C GLN A 592 -2.76 18.46 11.18
N VAL A 593 -2.99 17.17 11.42
CA VAL A 593 -2.74 16.57 12.74
C VAL A 593 -1.23 16.55 12.99
N PRO A 594 -0.72 17.06 14.14
CA PRO A 594 0.70 17.02 14.45
C PRO A 594 1.26 15.60 14.48
N LYS A 595 2.57 15.44 14.21
CA LYS A 595 3.24 14.13 14.29
C LYS A 595 3.31 13.58 15.72
N GLU A 596 3.16 14.43 16.74
CA GLU A 596 3.28 14.09 18.16
C GLU A 596 2.11 14.64 18.98
N LEU A 597 1.46 13.76 19.75
CA LEU A 597 0.34 14.09 20.65
C LEU A 597 0.78 14.91 21.88
N SER A 598 2.02 14.73 22.33
CA SER A 598 2.65 15.47 23.44
C SER A 598 2.59 16.99 23.28
N ILE A 599 2.75 17.49 22.05
CA ILE A 599 2.91 18.93 21.74
C ILE A 599 1.61 19.72 22.01
N ILE A 600 0.44 19.12 21.77
CA ILE A 600 -0.88 19.80 21.87
C ILE A 600 -1.85 19.15 22.86
N GLY A 601 -1.51 17.98 23.41
CA GLY A 601 -2.34 17.23 24.34
C GLY A 601 -3.47 16.43 23.67
N ALA A 602 -3.89 15.36 24.36
CA ALA A 602 -4.80 14.34 23.82
C ALA A 602 -6.15 14.89 23.31
N TYR A 603 -6.73 15.89 23.98
CA TYR A 603 -8.04 16.44 23.61
C TYR A 603 -7.99 17.21 22.27
N GLU A 604 -7.00 18.10 22.13
CA GLU A 604 -6.86 18.91 20.91
C GLU A 604 -6.39 18.06 19.73
N TYR A 605 -5.51 17.08 20.00
CA TYR A 605 -5.10 16.07 19.02
C TYR A 605 -6.29 15.27 18.49
N MET A 606 -7.14 14.77 19.40
CA MET A 606 -8.39 14.08 19.06
C MET A 606 -9.34 15.00 18.27
N ARG A 607 -9.47 16.27 18.66
CA ARG A 607 -10.32 17.26 17.96
C ARG A 607 -9.87 17.48 16.52
N LEU A 608 -8.58 17.70 16.30
CA LEU A 608 -7.99 17.87 14.97
C LEU A 608 -8.11 16.59 14.13
N ALA A 609 -7.83 15.42 14.72
CA ALA A 609 -7.93 14.14 14.02
C ALA A 609 -9.37 13.82 13.58
N ILE A 610 -10.37 14.04 14.46
CA ILE A 610 -11.78 13.85 14.11
C ILE A 610 -12.25 14.86 13.05
N ALA A 611 -11.82 16.12 13.12
CA ALA A 611 -12.11 17.10 12.07
C ALA A 611 -11.48 16.70 10.72
N GLY A 612 -10.24 16.23 10.75
CA GLY A 612 -9.50 15.77 9.58
C GLY A 612 -10.12 14.55 8.88
N LEU A 613 -10.80 13.65 9.61
CA LEU A 613 -11.50 12.49 9.03
C LEU A 613 -12.49 12.87 7.92
N PHE A 614 -13.20 13.99 8.06
CA PHE A 614 -14.22 14.38 7.09
C PHE A 614 -13.63 14.80 5.74
N SER A 615 -12.33 15.15 5.69
CA SER A 615 -11.62 15.62 4.49
C SER A 615 -10.66 14.60 3.86
N VAL A 616 -10.48 13.40 4.43
CA VAL A 616 -9.54 12.38 3.89
C VAL A 616 -9.93 11.77 2.54
N PHE A 617 -11.17 11.95 2.09
CA PHE A 617 -11.67 11.52 0.77
C PHE A 617 -11.98 12.73 -0.12
N THR A 618 -11.07 13.70 -0.16
CA THR A 618 -11.22 14.94 -0.93
C THR A 618 -9.92 15.31 -1.65
N PHE A 619 -9.90 16.44 -2.35
CA PHE A 619 -8.73 16.91 -3.12
C PHE A 619 -7.79 17.81 -2.28
N ARG A 620 -8.02 17.94 -0.97
CA ARG A 620 -7.14 18.69 -0.06
C ARG A 620 -5.72 18.13 0.01
N GLU A 621 -4.82 18.88 0.63
CA GLU A 621 -3.50 18.34 0.97
C GLU A 621 -3.60 17.09 1.88
N PRO A 622 -2.90 15.98 1.56
CA PRO A 622 -3.01 14.75 2.31
C PRO A 622 -2.29 14.88 3.65
N ASP A 623 -3.04 14.72 4.72
CA ASP A 623 -2.55 14.65 6.09
C ASP A 623 -1.59 13.47 6.27
N ILE A 624 -0.43 13.69 6.91
CA ILE A 624 0.58 12.62 7.12
C ILE A 624 0.02 11.55 8.07
N MET A 625 -0.64 11.97 9.15
CA MET A 625 -1.18 11.13 10.20
C MET A 625 -2.47 10.42 9.77
N LEU A 626 -3.35 11.08 9.02
CA LEU A 626 -4.63 10.47 8.63
C LEU A 626 -4.60 9.79 7.25
N SER A 627 -3.85 10.33 6.28
CA SER A 627 -4.00 9.99 4.85
C SER A 627 -2.77 9.33 4.23
N LEU A 628 -1.59 9.97 4.27
CA LEU A 628 -0.38 9.41 3.62
C LEU A 628 0.01 8.06 4.22
N THR A 629 -0.08 7.91 5.55
CA THR A 629 0.18 6.65 6.26
C THR A 629 -0.88 5.55 6.02
N PHE A 630 -2.00 5.84 5.32
CA PHE A 630 -2.90 4.81 4.78
C PHE A 630 -2.60 4.51 3.30
N TRP A 631 -2.59 5.56 2.46
CA TRP A 631 -2.45 5.43 1.01
C TRP A 631 -1.05 5.00 0.55
N SER A 632 -0.05 5.30 1.39
CA SER A 632 1.37 5.06 1.16
C SER A 632 2.06 4.44 2.38
N GLY A 633 1.31 3.69 3.20
CA GLY A 633 1.84 2.97 4.38
C GLY A 633 2.68 1.74 4.03
N PHE A 634 3.51 1.82 2.98
CA PHE A 634 4.63 0.92 2.74
C PHE A 634 5.84 1.44 3.52
N GLY A 635 6.79 0.58 3.86
CA GLY A 635 7.85 0.99 4.79
C GLY A 635 7.27 1.40 6.14
N TRP A 636 7.98 2.24 6.88
CA TRP A 636 7.57 2.70 8.20
C TRP A 636 6.89 4.08 8.16
N HIS A 637 7.70 5.15 8.10
CA HIS A 637 7.25 6.56 7.98
C HIS A 637 8.12 7.34 6.97
N ASP A 638 8.72 6.60 6.04
CA ASP A 638 9.92 6.96 5.27
C ASP A 638 9.79 6.60 3.77
N ALA A 639 8.63 6.08 3.35
CA ALA A 639 8.36 5.60 1.99
C ALA A 639 6.95 6.01 1.50
N PHE A 640 6.66 7.31 1.53
CA PHE A 640 5.37 7.86 1.07
C PHE A 640 5.34 8.15 -0.44
N PHE A 641 4.17 8.00 -1.08
CA PHE A 641 3.96 8.50 -2.44
C PHE A 641 3.99 10.04 -2.48
N PRO A 642 4.29 10.65 -3.64
CA PRO A 642 4.14 12.08 -3.85
C PRO A 642 2.73 12.57 -3.47
N GLY A 643 2.65 13.68 -2.75
CA GLY A 643 1.40 14.18 -2.18
C GLY A 643 0.26 14.31 -3.21
N TRP A 644 0.54 14.80 -4.42
CA TRP A 644 -0.46 14.94 -5.48
C TRP A 644 -1.10 13.60 -5.90
N LEU A 645 -0.38 12.47 -5.83
CA LEU A 645 -0.93 11.14 -6.15
C LEU A 645 -1.94 10.73 -5.08
N VAL A 646 -1.67 11.04 -3.82
CA VAL A 646 -2.60 10.77 -2.72
C VAL A 646 -3.79 11.72 -2.74
N ARG A 647 -3.62 13.02 -3.10
CA ARG A 647 -4.75 13.93 -3.40
C ARG A 647 -5.67 13.35 -4.48
N LEU A 648 -5.08 12.72 -5.50
CA LEU A 648 -5.79 12.09 -6.61
C LEU A 648 -6.59 10.84 -6.20
N LEU A 649 -5.97 9.93 -5.45
CA LEU A 649 -6.60 8.71 -4.97
C LEU A 649 -7.70 9.00 -3.93
N ALA A 650 -7.45 9.95 -3.02
CA ALA A 650 -8.44 10.45 -2.06
C ALA A 650 -9.63 11.12 -2.76
N GLY A 651 -9.38 12.06 -3.69
CA GLY A 651 -10.42 12.80 -4.40
C GLY A 651 -11.24 11.95 -5.37
N THR A 652 -10.63 10.99 -6.09
CA THR A 652 -11.38 10.04 -6.92
C THR A 652 -12.24 9.09 -6.07
N THR A 653 -11.76 8.69 -4.89
CA THR A 653 -12.57 7.98 -3.90
C THR A 653 -13.72 8.84 -3.36
N GLY A 654 -13.51 10.14 -3.18
CA GLY A 654 -14.56 11.12 -2.90
C GLY A 654 -15.64 11.17 -3.99
N ILE A 655 -15.24 11.25 -5.26
CA ILE A 655 -16.16 11.19 -6.41
C ILE A 655 -16.95 9.88 -6.41
N GLY A 656 -16.34 8.74 -6.08
CA GLY A 656 -17.04 7.46 -5.94
C GLY A 656 -18.08 7.46 -4.81
N ILE A 657 -17.78 8.05 -3.65
CA ILE A 657 -18.76 8.24 -2.55
C ILE A 657 -19.94 9.10 -3.01
N LEU A 658 -19.66 10.22 -3.69
CA LEU A 658 -20.70 11.11 -4.24
C LEU A 658 -21.57 10.38 -5.28
N LEU A 659 -20.96 9.58 -6.16
CA LEU A 659 -21.68 8.74 -7.13
C LEU A 659 -22.53 7.65 -6.45
N ALA A 660 -22.11 7.11 -5.30
CA ALA A 660 -22.92 6.18 -4.53
C ALA A 660 -24.23 6.84 -4.06
N MET A 661 -24.14 8.07 -3.55
CA MET A 661 -25.30 8.88 -3.13
C MET A 661 -26.22 9.19 -4.32
N ILE A 662 -25.66 9.71 -5.43
CA ILE A 662 -26.39 10.03 -6.67
C ILE A 662 -27.09 8.79 -7.27
N ARG A 663 -26.54 7.59 -7.08
CA ARG A 663 -27.13 6.33 -7.56
C ARG A 663 -28.24 5.77 -6.67
N VAL A 664 -28.43 6.27 -5.43
CA VAL A 664 -29.46 5.78 -4.51
C VAL A 664 -30.47 6.83 -4.01
N TYR A 665 -30.29 8.13 -4.28
CA TYR A 665 -31.18 9.25 -3.84
C TYR A 665 -32.67 9.21 -4.27
N ARG A 666 -33.11 8.12 -4.91
CA ARG A 666 -34.50 7.80 -5.31
C ARG A 666 -34.96 6.41 -4.82
N ASP A 667 -34.09 5.67 -4.15
CA ASP A 667 -34.27 4.31 -3.63
C ASP A 667 -34.07 4.40 -2.11
N PRO A 668 -35.14 4.53 -1.30
CA PRO A 668 -34.99 4.78 0.13
C PRO A 668 -34.38 3.58 0.86
N ASP A 669 -34.68 2.35 0.42
CA ASP A 669 -34.08 1.12 0.96
C ASP A 669 -32.54 1.18 0.92
N ARG A 670 -31.97 1.56 -0.22
CA ARG A 670 -30.51 1.72 -0.38
C ARG A 670 -29.97 3.05 0.14
N SER A 671 -30.79 4.09 0.25
CA SER A 671 -30.43 5.33 0.94
C SER A 671 -30.18 5.08 2.43
N ILE A 672 -31.10 4.37 3.11
CA ILE A 672 -30.97 3.98 4.51
C ILE A 672 -29.68 3.16 4.72
N ARG A 673 -29.44 2.14 3.88
CA ARG A 673 -28.21 1.33 3.96
C ARG A 673 -26.94 2.14 3.73
N LEU A 674 -26.92 3.04 2.75
CA LEU A 674 -25.76 3.88 2.47
C LEU A 674 -25.44 4.82 3.63
N LEU A 675 -26.45 5.50 4.17
CA LEU A 675 -26.29 6.39 5.31
C LEU A 675 -25.79 5.64 6.54
N CYS A 676 -26.37 4.48 6.87
CA CYS A 676 -25.91 3.67 8.00
C CYS A 676 -24.49 3.09 7.77
N HIS A 677 -24.11 2.75 6.53
CA HIS A 677 -22.77 2.25 6.22
C HIS A 677 -21.70 3.33 6.37
N ILE A 678 -21.96 4.53 5.84
CA ILE A 678 -21.09 5.70 6.01
C ILE A 678 -20.99 6.08 7.49
N ALA A 679 -22.13 6.23 8.19
CA ALA A 679 -22.16 6.57 9.62
C ALA A 679 -21.42 5.51 10.46
N GLY A 680 -21.60 4.23 10.16
CA GLY A 680 -20.89 3.14 10.83
C GLY A 680 -19.37 3.22 10.63
N ALA A 681 -18.91 3.48 9.40
CA ALA A 681 -17.49 3.65 9.11
C ALA A 681 -16.90 4.88 9.84
N PHE A 682 -17.61 6.01 9.86
CA PHE A 682 -17.18 7.20 10.60
C PHE A 682 -17.15 6.96 12.13
N LEU A 683 -18.14 6.26 12.69
CA LEU A 683 -18.12 5.88 14.11
C LEU A 683 -16.93 4.99 14.44
N VAL A 684 -16.60 4.02 13.58
CA VAL A 684 -15.38 3.19 13.71
C VAL A 684 -14.12 4.05 13.77
N ALA A 685 -13.95 5.00 12.83
CA ALA A 685 -12.81 5.89 12.80
C ALA A 685 -12.70 6.76 14.08
N VAL A 686 -13.83 7.34 14.52
CA VAL A 686 -13.89 8.15 15.76
C VAL A 686 -13.55 7.29 16.97
N SER A 687 -14.10 6.08 17.10
CA SER A 687 -13.78 5.17 18.20
C SER A 687 -12.30 4.75 18.22
N ILE A 688 -11.67 4.56 17.05
CA ILE A 688 -10.23 4.27 16.96
C ILE A 688 -9.40 5.48 17.44
N ILE A 689 -9.72 6.69 16.99
CA ILE A 689 -9.04 7.91 17.44
C ILE A 689 -9.19 8.10 18.95
N VAL A 690 -10.41 7.97 19.49
CA VAL A 690 -10.67 8.09 20.93
C VAL A 690 -9.87 7.06 21.74
N LEU A 691 -9.87 5.78 21.32
CA LEU A 691 -9.15 4.70 21.99
C LEU A 691 -7.62 4.94 22.03
N ILE A 692 -7.07 5.41 20.91
CA ILE A 692 -5.64 5.73 20.76
C ILE A 692 -5.25 6.98 21.57
N SER A 693 -5.92 8.12 21.33
CA SER A 693 -5.54 9.40 21.94
C SER A 693 -5.73 9.41 23.47
N SER A 694 -6.72 8.70 23.99
CA SER A 694 -6.96 8.56 25.43
C SER A 694 -5.94 7.67 26.16
N GLY A 695 -5.05 6.99 25.43
CA GLY A 695 -4.02 6.10 25.99
C GLY A 695 -4.57 4.92 26.78
N ILE A 696 -5.81 4.50 26.49
CA ILE A 696 -6.45 3.36 27.18
C ILE A 696 -5.74 2.04 26.87
N SER A 697 -5.04 1.94 25.74
CA SER A 697 -4.20 0.79 25.35
C SER A 697 -2.79 0.77 25.98
N GLY A 698 -2.43 1.78 26.78
CA GLY A 698 -1.07 1.97 27.30
C GLY A 698 -0.21 2.85 26.38
N GLY A 699 0.41 3.89 26.96
CA GLY A 699 1.06 4.98 26.22
C GLY A 699 0.06 5.87 25.47
N HIS A 700 0.53 6.95 24.85
CA HIS A 700 -0.26 7.80 23.94
C HIS A 700 0.31 7.74 22.52
N PRO A 701 0.16 6.61 21.80
CA PRO A 701 0.66 6.50 20.43
C PRO A 701 -0.07 7.48 19.50
N ASN A 702 0.65 7.99 18.50
CA ASN A 702 0.10 8.90 17.51
C ASN A 702 -0.90 8.18 16.59
N VAL A 703 -1.93 8.88 16.11
CA VAL A 703 -2.90 8.31 15.17
C VAL A 703 -2.25 8.21 13.80
N HIS A 704 -2.34 7.03 13.17
CA HIS A 704 -1.82 6.79 11.82
C HIS A 704 -2.90 6.18 10.93
N GLY A 705 -2.89 6.52 9.63
CA GLY A 705 -3.89 6.10 8.65
C GLY A 705 -3.97 4.58 8.51
N ARG A 706 -2.85 3.86 8.70
CA ARG A 706 -2.80 2.40 8.79
C ARG A 706 -3.70 1.83 9.90
N TYR A 707 -3.82 2.52 11.03
CA TYR A 707 -4.73 2.12 12.12
C TYR A 707 -6.21 2.37 11.79
N LEU A 708 -6.49 3.27 10.82
CA LEU A 708 -7.83 3.59 10.32
C LEU A 708 -8.26 2.72 9.12
N ILE A 709 -7.50 1.66 8.80
CA ILE A 709 -7.78 0.75 7.66
C ILE A 709 -9.23 0.24 7.64
N SER A 710 -9.84 0.01 8.82
CA SER A 710 -11.25 -0.34 9.02
C SER A 710 -12.21 0.62 8.32
N PHE A 711 -12.05 1.92 8.56
CA PHE A 711 -12.85 2.98 7.97
C PHE A 711 -12.56 3.13 6.47
N TYR A 712 -11.27 3.10 6.10
CA TYR A 712 -10.86 3.22 4.71
C TYR A 712 -11.45 2.10 3.84
N LEU A 713 -11.29 0.84 4.22
CA LEU A 713 -11.83 -0.29 3.45
C LEU A 713 -13.36 -0.27 3.38
N LEU A 714 -14.06 0.06 4.48
CA LEU A 714 -15.52 0.19 4.47
C LEU A 714 -15.96 1.25 3.45
N MET A 715 -15.34 2.42 3.43
CA MET A 715 -15.69 3.51 2.51
C MET A 715 -15.29 3.21 1.05
N LEU A 716 -14.08 2.68 0.84
CA LEU A 716 -13.57 2.26 -0.48
C LEU A 716 -14.46 1.22 -1.15
N SER A 717 -14.96 0.25 -0.38
CA SER A 717 -15.80 -0.83 -0.92
C SER A 717 -17.06 -0.32 -1.63
N VAL A 718 -17.71 0.72 -1.09
CA VAL A 718 -18.90 1.34 -1.68
C VAL A 718 -18.55 2.41 -2.70
N SER A 719 -17.47 3.17 -2.46
CA SER A 719 -16.97 4.20 -3.39
C SER A 719 -16.60 3.61 -4.75
N ILE A 720 -15.70 2.63 -4.77
CA ILE A 720 -15.19 2.04 -6.01
C ILE A 720 -16.27 1.20 -6.70
N ALA A 721 -17.18 0.57 -5.93
CA ALA A 721 -18.40 -0.03 -6.48
C ALA A 721 -19.26 0.98 -7.27
N ALA A 722 -19.39 2.21 -6.76
CA ALA A 722 -20.11 3.30 -7.41
C ALA A 722 -19.34 3.98 -8.55
N LEU A 723 -18.03 3.76 -8.69
CA LEU A 723 -17.30 4.10 -9.92
C LEU A 723 -17.58 3.08 -11.04
N THR A 724 -17.78 1.79 -10.73
CA THR A 724 -18.09 0.78 -11.79
C THR A 724 -19.40 1.12 -12.54
N PRO A 725 -19.49 0.91 -13.86
CA PRO A 725 -20.72 1.19 -14.63
C PRO A 725 -21.86 0.18 -14.41
N PHE A 726 -21.71 -0.81 -13.51
CA PHE A 726 -22.63 -1.94 -13.41
C PHE A 726 -23.87 -1.72 -12.53
N MET A 727 -23.96 -0.61 -11.78
CA MET A 727 -25.15 -0.30 -10.96
C MET A 727 -26.38 0.13 -11.79
N GLU A 728 -26.21 0.51 -13.06
CA GLU A 728 -27.33 0.82 -13.96
C GLU A 728 -28.05 -0.46 -14.41
N GLY A 729 -29.12 -0.80 -13.70
CA GLY A 729 -29.96 -1.97 -13.98
C GLY A 729 -31.02 -1.71 -15.05
N SER A 730 -30.90 -2.41 -16.18
CA SER A 730 -31.96 -2.60 -17.18
C SER A 730 -31.83 -4.00 -17.78
N LYS A 731 -32.91 -4.79 -17.77
CA LYS A 731 -32.93 -6.11 -18.41
C LYS A 731 -32.72 -6.02 -19.93
N ALA A 732 -33.24 -4.96 -20.57
CA ALA A 732 -33.19 -4.80 -22.02
C ALA A 732 -31.74 -4.70 -22.55
N ASN A 733 -30.87 -4.01 -21.81
CA ASN A 733 -29.49 -3.76 -22.22
C ASN A 733 -28.59 -5.01 -22.13
N GLN A 734 -29.02 -6.11 -21.48
CA GLN A 734 -28.28 -7.38 -21.53
C GLN A 734 -28.60 -8.16 -22.80
N LEU A 735 -29.87 -8.29 -23.16
CA LEU A 735 -30.31 -9.07 -24.34
C LEU A 735 -29.73 -8.55 -25.67
N GLN A 736 -29.51 -7.24 -25.81
CA GLN A 736 -28.81 -6.68 -26.99
C GLN A 736 -27.28 -6.80 -26.92
N ALA A 737 -26.68 -7.04 -25.76
CA ALA A 737 -25.23 -7.06 -25.60
C ALA A 737 -24.59 -8.38 -26.07
N ASP A 738 -25.28 -9.50 -25.86
CA ASP A 738 -24.75 -10.85 -26.09
C ASP A 738 -24.49 -11.15 -27.58
N ALA A 739 -25.30 -10.61 -28.49
CA ALA A 739 -25.20 -10.86 -29.94
C ALA A 739 -23.91 -10.31 -30.59
N SER A 740 -23.18 -9.41 -29.92
CA SER A 740 -21.93 -8.80 -30.44
C SER A 740 -20.74 -8.92 -29.48
N ALA A 741 -20.90 -9.60 -28.35
CA ALA A 741 -19.86 -9.74 -27.33
C ALA A 741 -18.65 -10.63 -27.72
N PRO A 742 -18.79 -11.83 -28.33
CA PRO A 742 -17.72 -12.84 -28.30
C PRO A 742 -16.47 -12.41 -29.08
N LEU A 743 -16.65 -11.79 -30.26
CA LEU A 743 -15.54 -11.47 -31.17
C LEU A 743 -14.61 -10.35 -30.63
N ARG A 744 -15.17 -9.38 -29.89
CA ARG A 744 -14.42 -8.22 -29.38
C ARG A 744 -13.75 -8.52 -28.03
N LEU A 745 -14.36 -9.37 -27.22
CA LEU A 745 -13.83 -9.76 -25.91
C LEU A 745 -12.57 -10.64 -26.04
N GLN A 746 -12.52 -11.48 -27.07
CA GLN A 746 -11.37 -12.29 -27.44
C GLN A 746 -10.15 -11.39 -27.77
N THR A 747 -10.37 -10.27 -28.48
CA THR A 747 -9.33 -9.28 -28.81
C THR A 747 -8.74 -8.59 -27.58
N SER A 748 -9.58 -8.18 -26.62
CA SER A 748 -9.10 -7.64 -25.35
C SER A 748 -8.27 -8.67 -24.57
N LEU A 749 -8.59 -9.96 -24.71
CA LEU A 749 -7.87 -11.07 -24.09
C LEU A 749 -6.51 -11.31 -24.72
N GLU A 750 -6.45 -11.36 -26.05
CA GLU A 750 -5.21 -11.45 -26.83
C GLU A 750 -4.28 -10.29 -26.46
N THR A 751 -4.83 -9.08 -26.33
CA THR A 751 -4.11 -7.87 -25.89
C THR A 751 -3.65 -7.95 -24.43
N LEU A 752 -4.39 -8.60 -23.53
CA LEU A 752 -4.04 -8.72 -22.11
C LEU A 752 -3.05 -9.84 -21.81
N VAL A 753 -3.17 -11.00 -22.47
CA VAL A 753 -2.15 -12.07 -22.41
C VAL A 753 -0.85 -11.55 -23.00
N ALA A 754 -0.91 -10.80 -24.12
CA ALA A 754 0.24 -10.10 -24.64
C ALA A 754 0.85 -9.14 -23.61
N TRP A 755 0.05 -8.27 -23.00
CA TRP A 755 0.52 -7.28 -22.05
C TRP A 755 1.12 -7.92 -20.79
N GLY A 756 0.52 -8.98 -20.24
CA GLY A 756 1.06 -9.73 -19.09
C GLY A 756 2.37 -10.45 -19.41
N CYS A 757 2.46 -11.15 -20.55
CA CYS A 757 3.70 -11.78 -21.00
C CYS A 757 4.79 -10.74 -21.29
N LEU A 758 4.45 -9.61 -21.91
CA LEU A 758 5.40 -8.56 -22.28
C LEU A 758 5.90 -7.80 -21.04
N VAL A 759 5.05 -7.52 -20.05
CA VAL A 759 5.49 -6.97 -18.75
C VAL A 759 6.45 -7.93 -18.04
N ALA A 760 6.13 -9.23 -17.97
CA ALA A 760 7.04 -10.23 -17.40
C ALA A 760 8.38 -10.30 -18.17
N MET A 761 8.32 -10.30 -19.51
CA MET A 761 9.51 -10.31 -20.37
C MET A 761 10.34 -9.03 -20.31
N CYS A 762 9.77 -7.87 -19.98
CA CYS A 762 10.53 -6.64 -19.71
C CYS A 762 11.14 -6.64 -18.30
N PHE A 763 10.46 -7.24 -17.32
CA PHE A 763 10.94 -7.29 -15.94
C PHE A 763 12.13 -8.24 -15.75
N CYS A 764 12.17 -9.37 -16.48
CA CYS A 764 13.26 -10.34 -16.36
C CYS A 764 14.66 -9.78 -16.75
N PRO A 765 14.88 -9.10 -17.91
CA PRO A 765 16.16 -8.48 -18.24
C PRO A 765 16.58 -7.37 -17.27
N PHE A 766 15.64 -6.55 -16.79
CA PHE A 766 15.91 -5.53 -15.77
C PHE A 766 16.43 -6.17 -14.47
N LEU A 767 15.76 -7.22 -14.01
CA LEU A 767 16.15 -8.01 -12.84
C LEU A 767 17.49 -8.74 -13.02
N LEU A 768 17.77 -9.24 -14.22
CA LEU A 768 19.01 -9.93 -14.59
C LEU A 768 20.18 -8.98 -14.90
N ARG A 769 19.93 -7.67 -15.08
CA ARG A 769 20.90 -6.56 -15.21
C ARG A 769 22.19 -6.90 -16.00
N GLU A 770 22.03 -7.69 -17.08
CA GLU A 770 23.15 -8.30 -17.80
C GLU A 770 24.07 -7.25 -18.42
N LYS A 771 25.37 -7.56 -18.41
CA LYS A 771 26.44 -6.59 -18.70
C LYS A 771 27.45 -7.10 -19.73
N HIS A 772 27.40 -8.39 -20.09
CA HIS A 772 28.47 -9.05 -20.86
C HIS A 772 28.03 -9.86 -22.10
N VAL A 773 26.78 -9.74 -22.58
CA VAL A 773 26.35 -10.35 -23.85
C VAL A 773 26.57 -9.41 -25.05
N SER A 774 27.83 -9.09 -25.37
CA SER A 774 28.27 -8.55 -26.69
C SER A 774 29.78 -8.25 -26.75
N VAL A 775 30.59 -9.23 -27.14
CA VAL A 775 31.97 -9.00 -27.69
C VAL A 775 32.31 -9.96 -28.84
N GLY A 776 31.74 -11.17 -28.89
CA GLY A 776 32.26 -12.26 -29.76
C GLY A 776 31.24 -13.08 -30.55
N LEU A 777 30.12 -12.50 -31.02
CA LEU A 777 29.18 -13.19 -31.91
C LEU A 777 29.17 -12.56 -33.31
N GLY A 778 29.79 -13.24 -34.27
CA GLY A 778 30.01 -12.74 -35.63
C GLY A 778 28.79 -12.81 -36.55
N VAL A 779 28.85 -12.01 -37.62
CA VAL A 779 27.77 -11.76 -38.61
C VAL A 779 27.14 -13.03 -39.21
N TYR A 780 27.87 -14.15 -39.26
CA TYR A 780 27.39 -15.42 -39.81
C TYR A 780 26.13 -16.01 -39.13
N ILE A 781 25.85 -15.64 -37.88
CA ILE A 781 24.65 -16.11 -37.15
C ILE A 781 23.40 -15.24 -37.46
N PHE A 782 23.59 -14.02 -37.98
CA PHE A 782 22.51 -13.07 -38.27
C PHE A 782 21.49 -13.62 -39.28
N TRP A 783 21.94 -14.24 -40.37
CA TRP A 783 21.04 -14.75 -41.39
C TRP A 783 20.18 -15.94 -40.94
N PRO A 784 20.73 -16.99 -40.30
CA PRO A 784 19.92 -18.02 -39.64
C PRO A 784 18.92 -17.45 -38.62
N TYR A 785 19.32 -16.47 -37.80
CA TYR A 785 18.40 -15.85 -36.83
C TYR A 785 17.31 -15.00 -37.50
N ALA A 786 17.63 -14.22 -38.54
CA ALA A 786 16.64 -13.46 -39.30
C ALA A 786 15.64 -14.40 -40.00
N VAL A 787 16.12 -15.51 -40.57
CA VAL A 787 15.26 -16.56 -41.14
C VAL A 787 14.38 -17.18 -40.07
N ILE A 788 14.89 -17.55 -38.90
CA ILE A 788 14.10 -18.15 -37.81
C ILE A 788 13.08 -17.15 -37.22
N ALA A 789 13.50 -15.91 -36.96
CA ALA A 789 12.65 -14.85 -36.41
C ALA A 789 11.52 -14.40 -37.36
N VAL A 790 11.64 -14.66 -38.67
CA VAL A 790 10.59 -14.44 -39.66
C VAL A 790 9.79 -15.73 -39.93
N ALA A 791 10.46 -16.87 -40.03
CA ALA A 791 9.84 -18.15 -40.35
C ALA A 791 8.98 -18.71 -39.22
N ILE A 792 9.34 -18.53 -37.93
CA ILE A 792 8.50 -18.99 -36.81
C ILE A 792 7.16 -18.23 -36.75
N PRO A 793 7.08 -16.87 -36.76
CA PRO A 793 5.80 -16.20 -36.82
C PRO A 793 5.00 -16.52 -38.09
N LEU A 794 5.66 -16.69 -39.26
CA LEU A 794 4.98 -17.14 -40.48
C LEU A 794 4.45 -18.58 -40.37
N ALA A 795 5.19 -19.51 -39.77
CA ALA A 795 4.78 -20.89 -39.57
C ALA A 795 3.65 -21.01 -38.54
N CYS A 796 3.72 -20.26 -37.44
CA CYS A 796 2.62 -20.16 -36.46
C CYS A 796 1.37 -19.52 -37.08
N ALA A 797 1.53 -18.45 -37.87
CA ALA A 797 0.42 -17.85 -38.62
C ALA A 797 -0.18 -18.83 -39.64
N ALA A 798 0.65 -19.60 -40.36
CA ALA A 798 0.21 -20.62 -41.30
C ALA A 798 -0.50 -21.78 -40.59
N ALA A 799 0.04 -22.30 -39.49
CA ALA A 799 -0.57 -23.35 -38.70
C ALA A 799 -1.94 -22.93 -38.14
N LEU A 800 -2.06 -21.71 -37.60
CA LEU A 800 -3.33 -21.15 -37.15
C LEU A 800 -4.30 -20.90 -38.32
N ALA A 801 -3.81 -20.48 -39.49
CA ALA A 801 -4.59 -20.35 -40.72
C ALA A 801 -5.05 -21.70 -41.31
N ILE A 802 -4.30 -22.79 -41.07
CA ILE A 802 -4.67 -24.16 -41.47
C ILE A 802 -5.68 -24.75 -40.48
N LEU A 803 -5.44 -24.62 -39.17
CA LEU A 803 -6.37 -25.06 -38.13
C LEU A 803 -7.75 -24.39 -38.29
N SER A 804 -7.78 -23.08 -38.58
CA SER A 804 -9.01 -22.34 -38.85
C SER A 804 -9.64 -22.59 -40.24
N ARG A 805 -9.05 -23.48 -41.05
CA ARG A 805 -9.60 -24.02 -42.31
C ARG A 805 -10.00 -25.49 -42.22
N THR A 806 -9.84 -26.15 -41.07
CA THR A 806 -10.20 -27.57 -40.94
C THR A 806 -11.73 -27.79 -41.02
N PRO A 807 -12.24 -28.90 -41.61
CA PRO A 807 -13.65 -29.01 -42.00
C PRO A 807 -14.68 -29.10 -40.88
N ALA A 808 -14.26 -29.08 -39.61
CA ALA A 808 -15.15 -29.13 -38.43
C ALA A 808 -15.58 -27.73 -37.93
N GLY A 809 -15.12 -26.65 -38.55
CA GLY A 809 -15.48 -25.27 -38.19
C GLY A 809 -16.82 -24.80 -38.80
N PRO A 810 -17.65 -24.02 -38.08
CA PRO A 810 -18.88 -23.43 -38.65
C PRO A 810 -18.58 -22.36 -39.72
N ASP A 811 -18.51 -22.79 -40.98
CA ASP A 811 -18.00 -21.98 -42.10
C ASP A 811 -19.03 -20.97 -42.66
N HIS A 812 -19.14 -19.83 -41.97
CA HIS A 812 -19.60 -18.58 -42.58
C HIS A 812 -19.09 -17.33 -41.84
N VAL A 813 -18.94 -17.40 -40.51
CA VAL A 813 -18.61 -16.22 -39.68
C VAL A 813 -17.17 -15.73 -39.88
N TYR A 814 -16.25 -16.61 -40.27
CA TYR A 814 -14.81 -16.31 -40.29
C TYR A 814 -14.33 -15.50 -41.51
N ARG A 815 -15.05 -15.54 -42.64
CA ARG A 815 -14.59 -14.93 -43.91
C ARG A 815 -14.68 -13.40 -43.97
N LYS A 816 -15.33 -12.74 -42.99
CA LYS A 816 -15.44 -11.26 -42.92
C LYS A 816 -14.32 -10.55 -42.14
N LEU A 817 -13.25 -11.27 -41.79
CA LEU A 817 -12.20 -10.72 -40.91
C LEU A 817 -10.95 -10.30 -41.67
N ALA A 818 -10.85 -8.99 -41.89
CA ALA A 818 -9.59 -8.25 -41.98
C ALA A 818 -8.63 -8.70 -40.85
N PRO A 819 -7.29 -8.58 -41.02
CA PRO A 819 -6.29 -9.18 -40.13
C PRO A 819 -6.60 -8.87 -38.67
N ARG A 820 -7.04 -9.92 -37.95
CA ARG A 820 -7.61 -9.80 -36.60
C ARG A 820 -6.64 -9.04 -35.71
N SER A 821 -7.15 -8.21 -34.82
CA SER A 821 -6.28 -7.40 -33.95
C SER A 821 -5.38 -8.27 -33.07
N GLY A 822 -5.78 -9.52 -32.77
CA GLY A 822 -4.97 -10.60 -32.21
C GLY A 822 -3.84 -11.12 -33.10
N PHE A 823 -3.98 -11.18 -34.42
CA PHE A 823 -2.87 -11.47 -35.35
C PHE A 823 -1.82 -10.35 -35.27
N VAL A 824 -2.26 -9.09 -35.27
CA VAL A 824 -1.35 -7.94 -35.15
C VAL A 824 -0.78 -7.79 -33.72
N VAL A 825 -1.49 -8.23 -32.68
CA VAL A 825 -0.98 -8.30 -31.30
C VAL A 825 0.00 -9.47 -31.14
N ALA A 826 -0.25 -10.63 -31.74
CA ALA A 826 0.69 -11.75 -31.77
C ALA A 826 1.94 -11.39 -32.58
N LEU A 827 1.79 -10.64 -33.68
CA LEU A 827 2.92 -10.10 -34.44
C LEU A 827 3.70 -9.07 -33.61
N MET A 828 3.03 -8.16 -32.90
CA MET A 828 3.69 -7.24 -31.96
C MET A 828 4.36 -7.96 -30.79
N LEU A 829 3.75 -9.02 -30.24
CA LEU A 829 4.35 -9.90 -29.24
C LEU A 829 5.61 -10.56 -29.76
N VAL A 830 5.56 -11.17 -30.95
CA VAL A 830 6.73 -11.83 -31.53
C VAL A 830 7.79 -10.80 -31.88
N ILE A 831 7.44 -9.61 -32.40
CA ILE A 831 8.39 -8.52 -32.61
C ILE A 831 9.01 -8.06 -31.29
N PHE A 832 8.25 -7.88 -30.22
CA PHE A 832 8.79 -7.41 -28.93
C PHE A 832 9.57 -8.51 -28.18
N ALA A 833 9.15 -9.77 -28.29
CA ALA A 833 9.88 -10.92 -27.79
C ALA A 833 11.19 -11.15 -28.58
N VAL A 834 11.15 -11.01 -29.90
CA VAL A 834 12.35 -11.03 -30.76
C VAL A 834 13.25 -9.83 -30.46
N LEU A 835 12.72 -8.64 -30.21
CA LEU A 835 13.51 -7.47 -29.80
C LEU A 835 14.14 -7.67 -28.43
N GLY A 836 13.41 -8.21 -27.44
CA GLY A 836 13.96 -8.56 -26.13
C GLY A 836 14.99 -9.71 -26.18
N ILE A 837 14.80 -10.68 -27.09
CA ILE A 837 15.78 -11.74 -27.36
C ILE A 837 17.00 -11.17 -28.10
N ILE A 838 16.83 -10.23 -29.03
CA ILE A 838 17.92 -9.49 -29.69
C ILE A 838 18.65 -8.61 -28.67
N GLU A 839 17.95 -7.97 -27.73
CA GLU A 839 18.58 -7.21 -26.65
C GLU A 839 19.41 -8.12 -25.73
N LEU A 840 18.87 -9.29 -25.36
CA LEU A 840 19.55 -10.34 -24.59
C LEU A 840 20.71 -11.04 -25.35
N LEU A 841 20.84 -10.90 -26.67
CA LEU A 841 21.85 -11.59 -27.49
C LEU A 841 22.80 -10.67 -28.26
N VAL A 842 22.46 -9.39 -28.44
CA VAL A 842 23.14 -8.45 -29.36
C VAL A 842 23.45 -7.09 -28.72
N GLY A 843 22.73 -6.67 -27.66
CA GLY A 843 23.08 -5.51 -26.82
C GLY A 843 22.87 -4.13 -27.45
N LEU A 844 21.70 -3.51 -27.23
CA LEU A 844 21.36 -2.17 -27.75
C LEU A 844 21.88 -1.00 -26.88
N PRO A 845 22.01 0.23 -27.43
CA PRO A 845 22.56 1.38 -26.71
C PRO A 845 21.75 1.85 -25.49
N LYS A 846 22.45 2.06 -24.37
CA LYS A 846 21.82 2.17 -23.03
C LYS A 846 21.04 3.45 -22.75
N ALA A 847 21.20 4.51 -23.56
CA ALA A 847 20.56 5.81 -23.32
C ALA A 847 19.04 5.85 -23.58
N ILE A 848 18.51 4.89 -24.34
CA ILE A 848 17.08 4.81 -24.70
C ILE A 848 16.40 3.60 -24.03
N ALA A 849 17.17 2.56 -23.67
CA ALA A 849 16.64 1.26 -23.26
C ALA A 849 16.39 1.06 -21.75
N TYR A 850 16.83 1.97 -20.86
CA TYR A 850 16.87 1.69 -19.41
C TYR A 850 15.93 2.51 -18.51
N ASN A 851 15.15 3.46 -19.02
CA ASN A 851 14.03 4.00 -18.24
C ASN A 851 12.90 2.96 -18.22
N LEU A 852 12.80 2.19 -17.14
CA LEU A 852 11.67 1.29 -16.92
C LEU A 852 10.34 2.05 -16.94
N GLY A 853 10.33 3.32 -16.53
CA GLY A 853 9.22 4.25 -16.72
C GLY A 853 8.82 4.40 -18.19
N VAL A 854 9.78 4.55 -19.12
CA VAL A 854 9.48 4.60 -20.56
C VAL A 854 8.88 3.28 -21.07
N TYR A 855 9.34 2.11 -20.63
CA TYR A 855 8.75 0.84 -21.08
C TYR A 855 7.35 0.61 -20.49
N VAL A 856 7.17 0.83 -19.18
CA VAL A 856 5.85 0.71 -18.54
C VAL A 856 4.88 1.74 -19.11
N VAL A 857 5.28 3.00 -19.28
CA VAL A 857 4.43 4.05 -19.87
C VAL A 857 4.17 3.78 -21.35
N LEU A 858 5.18 3.50 -22.18
CA LEU A 858 4.97 3.26 -23.62
C LEU A 858 4.06 2.05 -23.86
N VAL A 859 4.26 0.95 -23.14
CA VAL A 859 3.41 -0.24 -23.27
C VAL A 859 2.00 0.01 -22.72
N THR A 860 1.85 0.80 -21.64
CA THR A 860 0.53 1.18 -21.09
C THR A 860 -0.19 2.22 -21.97
N VAL A 861 0.54 3.15 -22.59
CA VAL A 861 0.04 4.10 -23.59
C VAL A 861 -0.36 3.38 -24.87
N LEU A 862 0.47 2.45 -25.37
CA LEU A 862 0.12 1.65 -26.55
C LEU A 862 -1.07 0.72 -26.28
N ALA A 863 -1.16 0.10 -25.09
CA ALA A 863 -2.35 -0.66 -24.69
C ALA A 863 -3.59 0.24 -24.56
N THR A 864 -3.46 1.42 -23.96
CA THR A 864 -4.53 2.42 -23.82
C THR A 864 -5.00 2.93 -25.18
N MET A 865 -4.08 3.39 -26.04
CA MET A 865 -4.35 3.82 -27.41
C MET A 865 -4.98 2.68 -28.21
N ARG A 866 -4.49 1.45 -28.08
CA ARG A 866 -5.03 0.30 -28.84
C ARG A 866 -6.39 -0.16 -28.32
N LEU A 867 -6.69 -0.01 -27.02
CA LEU A 867 -8.05 -0.14 -26.49
C LEU A 867 -8.96 0.97 -27.07
N VAL A 868 -8.49 2.21 -27.09
CA VAL A 868 -9.20 3.39 -27.66
C VAL A 868 -9.45 3.25 -29.17
N LEU A 869 -8.51 2.68 -29.93
CA LEU A 869 -8.56 2.57 -31.40
C LEU A 869 -9.26 1.29 -31.90
N LEU A 870 -9.20 0.17 -31.17
CA LEU A 870 -9.86 -1.08 -31.59
C LEU A 870 -11.35 -1.14 -31.21
N ALA A 871 -11.81 -0.21 -30.37
CA ALA A 871 -13.22 0.07 -30.24
C ALA A 871 -13.64 1.17 -31.22
N GLU A 872 -14.62 0.89 -32.07
CA GLU A 872 -15.50 1.95 -32.55
C GLU A 872 -15.98 2.74 -31.31
N PRO A 873 -15.88 4.09 -31.27
CA PRO A 873 -16.17 4.89 -30.08
C PRO A 873 -17.68 5.03 -29.81
N ALA A 874 -18.34 3.88 -29.64
CA ALA A 874 -19.70 3.73 -29.20
C ALA A 874 -19.78 4.05 -27.70
N PHE A 875 -19.89 5.34 -27.37
CA PHE A 875 -20.21 5.89 -26.04
C PHE A 875 -21.45 5.27 -25.37
N THR A 876 -22.21 4.45 -26.10
CA THR A 876 -23.38 3.68 -25.65
C THR A 876 -23.03 2.43 -24.82
N ALA A 877 -21.78 1.93 -24.83
CA ALA A 877 -21.43 0.62 -24.26
C ALA A 877 -20.26 0.59 -23.22
N PRO A 878 -20.13 1.55 -22.27
CA PRO A 878 -18.98 1.64 -21.34
C PRO A 878 -18.77 0.39 -20.45
N LYS A 879 -19.80 -0.42 -20.21
CA LYS A 879 -19.69 -1.69 -19.45
C LYS A 879 -18.68 -2.68 -20.06
N ARG A 880 -18.36 -2.56 -21.36
CA ARG A 880 -17.37 -3.40 -22.06
C ARG A 880 -15.91 -3.05 -21.73
N TRP A 881 -15.65 -1.87 -21.16
CA TRP A 881 -14.30 -1.36 -20.89
C TRP A 881 -13.79 -1.66 -19.48
N LEU A 882 -14.68 -2.02 -18.54
CA LEU A 882 -14.29 -2.14 -17.13
C LEU A 882 -13.19 -3.19 -16.91
N VAL A 883 -13.29 -4.39 -17.50
CA VAL A 883 -12.30 -5.45 -17.23
C VAL A 883 -10.89 -5.08 -17.74
N PRO A 884 -10.72 -4.58 -18.99
CA PRO A 884 -9.43 -4.04 -19.42
C PRO A 884 -8.93 -2.86 -18.57
N ALA A 885 -9.77 -1.87 -18.28
CA ALA A 885 -9.37 -0.70 -17.49
C ALA A 885 -8.99 -1.08 -16.05
N THR A 886 -9.74 -1.99 -15.42
CA THR A 886 -9.43 -2.60 -14.12
C THR A 886 -8.03 -3.22 -14.14
N LEU A 887 -7.71 -4.04 -15.14
CA LEU A 887 -6.44 -4.76 -15.21
C LEU A 887 -5.26 -3.83 -15.48
N VAL A 888 -5.44 -2.81 -16.33
CA VAL A 888 -4.43 -1.77 -16.54
C VAL A 888 -4.19 -0.96 -15.28
N ILE A 889 -5.24 -0.49 -14.58
CA ILE A 889 -5.09 0.30 -13.35
C ILE A 889 -4.44 -0.54 -12.23
N LEU A 890 -4.91 -1.78 -12.02
CA LEU A 890 -4.35 -2.77 -11.09
C LEU A 890 -2.83 -2.88 -11.29
N VAL A 891 -2.38 -3.31 -12.47
CA VAL A 891 -0.96 -3.60 -12.64
C VAL A 891 -0.13 -2.33 -12.74
N THR A 892 -0.64 -1.21 -13.29
CA THR A 892 0.12 0.06 -13.31
C THR A 892 0.37 0.59 -11.90
N LEU A 893 -0.63 0.55 -11.00
CA LEU A 893 -0.47 1.00 -9.62
C LEU A 893 0.43 0.05 -8.82
N HIS A 894 0.24 -1.27 -8.93
CA HIS A 894 1.07 -2.22 -8.18
C HIS A 894 2.52 -2.28 -8.71
N VAL A 895 2.76 -2.25 -10.03
CA VAL A 895 4.13 -2.16 -10.60
C VAL A 895 4.78 -0.82 -10.27
N GLY A 896 4.03 0.30 -10.31
CA GLY A 896 4.54 1.60 -9.86
C GLY A 896 4.92 1.61 -8.38
N SER A 897 4.13 0.96 -7.53
CA SER A 897 4.41 0.82 -6.09
C SER A 897 5.63 -0.06 -5.83
N LEU A 898 5.76 -1.18 -6.55
CA LEU A 898 6.91 -2.08 -6.46
C LEU A 898 8.19 -1.40 -6.96
N LEU A 899 8.13 -0.66 -8.08
CA LEU A 899 9.24 0.15 -8.59
C LEU A 899 9.64 1.22 -7.57
N PHE A 900 8.67 1.96 -7.01
CA PHE A 900 8.92 2.92 -5.94
C PHE A 900 9.63 2.28 -4.73
N LEU A 901 9.20 1.08 -4.31
CA LEU A 901 9.87 0.34 -3.23
C LEU A 901 11.28 -0.13 -3.63
N MET A 902 11.49 -0.56 -4.87
CA MET A 902 12.83 -0.92 -5.36
C MET A 902 13.76 0.30 -5.36
N THR A 903 13.29 1.46 -5.80
CA THR A 903 14.05 2.72 -5.76
C THR A 903 14.25 3.23 -4.32
N ARG A 904 13.30 3.01 -3.40
CA ARG A 904 13.44 3.32 -1.97
C ARG A 904 14.46 2.44 -1.26
N TYR A 905 14.64 1.17 -1.66
CA TYR A 905 15.52 0.24 -0.95
C TYR A 905 16.85 -0.08 -1.64
N PHE A 906 16.95 -0.01 -2.98
CA PHE A 906 18.11 -0.48 -3.74
C PHE A 906 18.77 0.53 -4.69
N GLY A 907 18.09 1.65 -4.99
CA GLY A 907 18.53 2.70 -5.92
C GLY A 907 17.97 2.55 -7.33
#